data_AF-S7N660-F1
#
_entry.id   AF-S7N660-F1
#
_cell.length_a   1.000
_cell.length_b   1.000
_cell.length_c   1.000
_cell.angle_alpha   90.00
_cell.angle_beta   90.00
_cell.angle_gamma   90.00
#
_symmetry.space_group_name_H-M   'P 1'
#
loop_
_entity.id
_entity.type
_entity.pdbx_description
1 polymer ?
#
loop_
_entity_poly.entity_id
_entity_poly.type
_entity_poly.pdbx_seq_one_letter_code
_entity_poly.pdbx_strand_id
1 'polypeptide(L)'
;MSNRAGSFLWNLRQFSALSPASRTARPNPLGFCRPEIVYSNWSPRNHPSNDFASKTQSPIRYLFQDASVFKPGDDVFQTKGISPVTALPVNRFLCPRRLSFDSKQSPIPEDGLKKMRFDHEASDEDVLTRETKPTPVNFKKLSQGNSLSDVLDAFANAPSFPSSNYFSAMWTIAKRMSDDQRRFEKQLMFSHPAFTQLCEHMMREAKIMYCDHLLFSLYAIVRLGIPQNTLLVQTLLRVVQERINECDERCLSVLSIILEAMEPCKNVDVLRSGLRILVDQQIWKIERVFTLQAVMKSIGKDAPISLKKKLEMKALRELHRFSVLNSQRMFEVLAAMDHRSDVLLDECSKMVIGNINGCPLKILINILQSCRDLRYRNLYLFKGIADYVATTFDVWKLRQVLFVLILFENLAFRHTDLMDLFMEKVVDERGFLNMKSIVSILHVYASLNHLHGGPAREFLDAMGAALTGYLHHISSENLLNAVCSFCLMNHFPLAPINQLLQKDIIDELLMSDNKERNIYKLQILAACLKLDDVPCHKAVDLVLPSLPPAPLYPNAKVAEVLSSLLGEGYFLENVQLPHNHHIDFEIRMDSNRSEVLPLSDANVVTSGTDIQRSQAQHRQEVVDKTATPWSSLETYPYNRYHPMGEIYQWMSLISEKYPEVVTQHFLGMTYETRPMYYLKISQPSNNPKKSIWMDCGIHAREWIAPAFCQWFVREILQNYQDNSRIRRLLKNLDFYVLPVLNIDGYIYTWTTASTSTLDRLWRKSRSSHNNGTCFGTDLNRNFNVSWCSIGASKNCQDLTFCGTEPVSEPETKAVSSFIESKKEDIVCFLTIHSFGQLILMPYGYTKNKPSNYKELIQVGQKAANALKAKHGTNYRVGSSVDILYATSGSSRDWALDIGIPFSYTFELRDSGRYGFVLPEAQIQATCEETTAAVLSILDDVYEKYWYSNSAGKVTSTTLVLSLLMSFRSLF
;
A
#
# COMPACT_ATOMS: atom_id res chain seq x y z
N MET A 1 3.15 32.03 -41.05
CA MET A 1 3.00 32.45 -39.63
C MET A 1 1.77 31.73 -39.08
N SER A 2 1.97 30.58 -38.43
CA SER A 2 2.04 30.45 -36.95
C SER A 2 0.70 30.30 -36.21
N ASN A 3 -0.26 29.58 -36.80
CA ASN A 3 -1.37 28.96 -36.05
C ASN A 3 -0.83 27.97 -35.00
N ARG A 4 -0.78 28.39 -33.73
CA ARG A 4 -0.53 27.52 -32.56
C ARG A 4 -1.59 27.64 -31.45
N ALA A 5 -2.67 28.41 -31.67
CA ALA A 5 -3.68 28.70 -30.65
C ALA A 5 -4.74 27.60 -30.46
N GLY A 6 -5.28 27.01 -31.54
CA GLY A 6 -6.45 26.10 -31.48
C GLY A 6 -6.28 24.89 -30.54
N SER A 7 -5.21 24.11 -30.75
CA SER A 7 -4.88 22.96 -29.91
C SER A 7 -4.55 23.36 -28.45
N PHE A 8 -3.99 24.56 -28.23
CA PHE A 8 -3.72 25.08 -26.90
C PHE A 8 -5.02 25.42 -26.15
N LEU A 9 -6.00 25.99 -26.84
CA LEU A 9 -7.30 26.38 -26.27
C LEU A 9 -8.20 25.18 -25.90
N TRP A 10 -8.14 24.06 -26.63
CA TRP A 10 -8.91 22.87 -26.23
C TRP A 10 -8.33 22.21 -24.97
N ASN A 11 -7.00 22.16 -24.82
CA ASN A 11 -6.37 21.74 -23.56
C ASN A 11 -6.69 22.75 -22.43
N LEU A 12 -6.67 24.05 -22.70
CA LEU A 12 -7.03 25.09 -21.72
C LEU A 12 -8.47 24.96 -21.20
N ARG A 13 -9.42 24.43 -21.98
CA ARG A 13 -10.78 24.15 -21.49
C ARG A 13 -10.86 23.02 -20.45
N GLN A 14 -9.84 22.16 -20.34
CA GLN A 14 -9.68 21.27 -19.18
C GLN A 14 -8.87 21.93 -18.05
N PHE A 15 -7.88 22.79 -18.35
CA PHE A 15 -7.19 23.57 -17.31
C PHE A 15 -8.10 24.61 -16.61
N SER A 16 -9.15 25.11 -17.26
CA SER A 16 -10.16 25.99 -16.64
C SER A 16 -11.11 25.25 -15.70
N ALA A 17 -11.14 23.91 -15.71
CA ALA A 17 -11.91 23.09 -14.77
C ALA A 17 -11.15 22.82 -13.45
N LEU A 18 -9.96 23.39 -13.27
CA LEU A 18 -9.16 23.33 -12.03
C LEU A 18 -9.07 24.71 -11.36
N SER A 19 -10.24 25.29 -11.13
CA SER A 19 -10.52 26.22 -10.03
C SER A 19 -11.38 25.47 -9.00
N PRO A 20 -11.23 25.70 -7.67
CA PRO A 20 -12.01 24.97 -6.67
C PRO A 20 -13.47 25.43 -6.63
N ALA A 21 -14.30 24.89 -7.53
CA ALA A 21 -15.73 24.77 -7.27
C ALA A 21 -15.95 23.77 -6.13
N SER A 22 -16.83 24.12 -5.19
CA SER A 22 -16.95 23.47 -3.87
C SER A 22 -16.96 21.94 -3.92
N ARG A 23 -15.92 21.33 -3.36
CA ARG A 23 -15.84 19.90 -3.06
C ARG A 23 -15.26 19.70 -1.67
N THR A 24 -16.00 18.94 -0.86
CA THR A 24 -15.71 18.64 0.54
C THR A 24 -14.30 18.07 0.72
N ALA A 25 -13.46 18.80 1.44
CA ALA A 25 -12.13 18.36 1.81
C ALA A 25 -12.24 17.28 2.90
N ARG A 26 -12.17 15.99 2.52
CA ARG A 26 -11.95 14.92 3.49
C ARG A 26 -10.52 15.04 4.04
N PRO A 27 -10.31 15.15 5.37
CA PRO A 27 -8.97 15.07 5.93
C PRO A 27 -8.41 13.67 5.68
N ASN A 28 -7.27 13.59 5.01
CA ASN A 28 -6.52 12.36 4.80
C ASN A 28 -5.17 12.48 5.52
N PRO A 29 -4.80 11.52 6.40
CA PRO A 29 -3.62 11.66 7.24
C PRO A 29 -2.33 11.30 6.51
N LEU A 30 -1.22 11.91 6.96
CA LEU A 30 0.12 11.74 6.41
C LEU A 30 0.69 10.38 6.80
N GLY A 31 1.17 9.62 5.81
CA GLY A 31 1.84 8.34 6.01
C GLY A 31 3.34 8.44 5.70
N PHE A 32 4.18 7.89 6.58
CA PHE A 32 5.64 7.99 6.47
C PHE A 32 6.34 6.67 6.17
N CYS A 33 7.31 6.77 5.27
CA CYS A 33 8.40 5.82 5.10
C CYS A 33 9.69 6.65 5.22
N ARG A 34 10.72 6.12 5.88
CA ARG A 34 12.05 6.75 6.00
C ARG A 34 13.10 5.97 5.18
N PRO A 35 14.05 6.66 4.55
CA PRO A 35 15.33 6.09 4.13
C PRO A 35 16.41 6.23 5.23
N GLU A 36 17.51 5.50 5.07
CA GLU A 36 18.72 5.61 5.89
C GLU A 36 19.68 6.69 5.35
N ILE A 37 20.39 7.40 6.23
CA ILE A 37 21.58 8.20 5.91
C ILE A 37 22.61 8.01 7.05
N VAL A 38 23.90 7.99 6.70
CA VAL A 38 25.03 7.68 7.59
C VAL A 38 25.58 8.95 8.27
N TYR A 39 26.10 8.80 9.49
CA TYR A 39 26.76 9.87 10.25
C TYR A 39 28.07 10.34 9.60
N SER A 40 28.36 11.64 9.72
CA SER A 40 29.72 12.17 9.73
C SER A 40 29.86 13.23 10.84
N ASN A 41 31.04 13.30 11.46
CA ASN A 41 31.24 14.03 12.72
C ASN A 41 31.45 15.54 12.50
N TRP A 42 31.05 16.35 13.48
CA TRP A 42 31.55 17.72 13.62
C TRP A 42 31.96 17.99 15.08
N SER A 43 33.00 18.79 15.29
CA SER A 43 33.59 19.06 16.61
C SER A 43 33.90 20.56 16.76
N PRO A 44 33.47 21.23 17.85
CA PRO A 44 33.55 22.68 17.99
C PRO A 44 34.89 23.16 18.56
N ARG A 45 35.35 24.37 18.16
CA ARG A 45 36.37 25.15 18.91
C ARG A 45 36.31 26.68 18.68
N ASN A 46 36.36 27.38 19.83
CA ASN A 46 36.99 28.69 20.10
C ASN A 46 36.22 30.02 19.88
N HIS A 47 35.91 30.64 21.02
CA HIS A 47 35.70 32.08 21.35
C HIS A 47 36.88 33.02 20.93
N PRO A 48 36.91 34.35 21.25
CA PRO A 48 35.98 35.20 22.05
C PRO A 48 35.62 36.61 21.48
N SER A 49 34.60 37.29 22.06
CA SER A 49 34.77 38.50 22.93
C SER A 49 33.55 39.45 23.07
N ASN A 50 33.25 39.83 24.33
CA ASN A 50 32.71 41.10 24.86
C ASN A 50 31.29 41.67 24.54
N ASP A 51 30.50 41.72 25.63
CA ASP A 51 29.82 42.89 26.23
C ASP A 51 28.41 43.40 25.79
N PHE A 52 27.48 43.26 26.75
CA PHE A 52 26.39 44.16 27.15
C PHE A 52 25.50 44.86 26.10
N ALA A 53 24.25 44.38 25.98
CA ALA A 53 23.11 45.07 26.61
C ALA A 53 21.83 44.19 26.61
N SER A 54 21.08 44.21 27.71
CA SER A 54 19.86 43.38 27.87
C SER A 54 18.64 43.94 27.14
N LYS A 55 18.14 43.21 26.13
CA LYS A 55 16.73 43.28 25.69
C LYS A 55 16.20 41.89 25.33
N THR A 56 15.11 41.49 25.98
CA THR A 56 14.31 40.30 25.65
C THR A 56 13.61 40.49 24.30
N GLN A 57 13.79 39.56 23.36
CA GLN A 57 13.07 39.50 22.08
C GLN A 57 12.70 38.05 21.71
N SER A 58 11.87 37.87 20.67
CA SER A 58 10.94 36.75 20.53
C SER A 58 11.57 35.37 20.22
N PRO A 59 10.90 34.27 20.63
CA PRO A 59 11.35 32.90 20.38
C PRO A 59 11.22 32.51 18.91
N ILE A 60 12.24 31.84 18.37
CA ILE A 60 12.26 31.36 16.98
C ILE A 60 11.43 30.07 16.86
N ARG A 61 10.57 30.01 15.84
CA ARG A 61 9.72 28.84 15.55
C ARG A 61 10.37 27.93 14.51
N TYR A 62 10.41 26.64 14.79
CA TYR A 62 10.61 25.59 13.78
C TYR A 62 9.34 24.75 13.64
N LEU A 63 8.48 25.13 12.71
CA LEU A 63 7.37 24.27 12.31
C LEU A 63 7.89 23.19 11.37
N PHE A 64 8.12 22.00 11.93
CA PHE A 64 8.43 20.79 11.18
C PHE A 64 7.18 20.27 10.47
N GLN A 65 6.97 20.70 9.23
CA GLN A 65 6.32 19.86 8.22
C GLN A 65 7.42 19.01 7.56
N ASP A 66 7.16 17.74 7.27
CA ASP A 66 8.15 16.72 6.88
C ASP A 66 8.76 16.90 5.46
N ALA A 67 9.35 18.05 5.21
CA ALA A 67 10.13 18.35 4.02
C ALA A 67 11.49 17.63 4.09
N SER A 68 11.70 16.66 3.21
CA SER A 68 12.98 15.94 3.11
C SER A 68 14.09 16.87 2.59
N VAL A 69 15.12 17.10 3.42
CA VAL A 69 16.21 18.05 3.14
C VAL A 69 17.47 17.32 2.65
N PHE A 70 18.09 17.86 1.62
CA PHE A 70 19.46 17.55 1.21
C PHE A 70 20.25 18.84 1.03
N LYS A 71 21.58 18.78 1.21
CA LYS A 71 22.54 19.76 0.69
C LYS A 71 23.58 19.00 -0.14
N PRO A 72 24.19 19.61 -1.17
CA PRO A 72 25.38 19.05 -1.80
C PRO A 72 26.56 19.09 -0.80
N GLY A 73 27.18 17.94 -0.57
CA GLY A 73 28.49 17.84 0.07
C GLY A 73 29.49 17.32 -0.97
N ASP A 74 30.60 18.03 -1.15
CA ASP A 74 31.70 17.57 -2.00
C ASP A 74 32.35 16.33 -1.39
N ASP A 75 32.51 15.26 -2.19
CA ASP A 75 33.38 14.15 -1.84
C ASP A 75 34.22 13.71 -3.04
N VAL A 76 35.33 14.42 -3.25
CA VAL A 76 36.28 14.20 -4.34
C VAL A 76 37.24 13.07 -3.97
N PHE A 77 36.82 11.83 -4.20
CA PHE A 77 37.71 10.68 -4.06
C PHE A 77 38.77 10.64 -5.17
N GLN A 78 39.98 11.10 -4.83
CA GLN A 78 41.12 11.14 -5.74
C GLN A 78 41.59 9.74 -6.17
N THR A 79 41.82 9.57 -7.47
CA THR A 79 42.39 8.35 -8.06
C THR A 79 43.91 8.28 -7.88
N LYS A 80 44.35 7.68 -6.77
CA LYS A 80 45.71 7.13 -6.59
C LYS A 80 45.62 5.79 -5.84
N GLY A 81 46.34 4.73 -6.21
CA GLY A 81 47.22 4.60 -7.38
C GLY A 81 48.16 3.41 -7.23
N ILE A 82 47.76 2.23 -7.71
CA ILE A 82 48.64 1.06 -7.84
C ILE A 82 48.64 0.63 -9.31
N SER A 83 49.82 0.42 -9.86
CA SER A 83 50.10 0.00 -11.24
C SER A 83 51.45 -0.73 -11.27
N PRO A 84 51.91 -1.27 -12.40
CA PRO A 84 51.30 -2.42 -13.05
C PRO A 84 52.32 -3.57 -13.23
N VAL A 85 51.86 -4.80 -13.47
CA VAL A 85 52.73 -5.88 -13.95
C VAL A 85 52.11 -6.53 -15.19
N THR A 86 52.85 -6.47 -16.29
CA THR A 86 52.53 -7.06 -17.59
C THR A 86 53.26 -8.40 -17.78
N ALA A 87 52.60 -9.41 -18.35
CA ALA A 87 53.18 -10.26 -19.43
C ALA A 87 52.15 -11.19 -20.11
N LEU A 88 52.21 -11.19 -21.44
CA LEU A 88 51.62 -12.13 -22.42
C LEU A 88 52.57 -13.35 -22.61
N PRO A 89 52.20 -14.50 -23.25
CA PRO A 89 51.77 -14.62 -24.68
C PRO A 89 50.58 -15.59 -24.96
N VAL A 90 49.67 -15.32 -25.92
CA VAL A 90 49.74 -15.60 -27.39
C VAL A 90 50.00 -17.11 -27.66
N ASN A 91 49.18 -17.87 -28.41
CA ASN A 91 48.45 -17.61 -29.69
C ASN A 91 47.04 -18.32 -29.68
N ARG A 92 46.30 -18.76 -30.73
CA ARG A 92 46.52 -18.91 -32.19
C ARG A 92 45.18 -18.93 -33.00
N PHE A 93 45.07 -18.09 -34.06
CA PHE A 93 44.49 -18.30 -35.43
C PHE A 93 43.10 -19.01 -35.61
N LEU A 94 42.17 -18.65 -36.52
CA LEU A 94 42.23 -17.89 -37.79
C LEU A 94 40.87 -17.24 -38.19
N CYS A 95 40.92 -16.27 -39.10
CA CYS A 95 39.80 -15.72 -39.88
C CYS A 95 40.16 -15.85 -41.38
N PRO A 96 39.23 -15.80 -42.35
CA PRO A 96 39.20 -14.56 -43.17
C PRO A 96 37.86 -14.20 -43.86
N ARG A 97 37.55 -12.89 -43.91
CA ARG A 97 36.98 -12.13 -45.07
C ARG A 97 35.57 -12.54 -45.60
N ARG A 98 34.82 -11.73 -46.35
CA ARG A 98 34.51 -10.28 -46.46
C ARG A 98 33.67 -10.14 -47.75
N LEU A 99 32.50 -9.50 -47.66
CA LEU A 99 31.86 -8.64 -48.68
C LEU A 99 31.84 -9.04 -50.18
N SER A 100 30.64 -9.25 -50.73
CA SER A 100 30.19 -8.51 -51.93
C SER A 100 28.66 -8.41 -52.06
N PHE A 101 28.24 -7.41 -52.84
CA PHE A 101 26.92 -7.11 -53.38
C PHE A 101 26.44 -8.22 -54.38
N ASP A 102 25.24 -8.24 -54.99
CA ASP A 102 24.29 -7.15 -55.33
C ASP A 102 22.79 -7.60 -55.41
N SER A 103 21.98 -6.96 -56.26
CA SER A 103 20.52 -6.78 -56.11
C SER A 103 19.60 -7.46 -57.18
N LYS A 104 18.27 -7.45 -56.88
CA LYS A 104 17.06 -7.47 -57.77
C LYS A 104 16.12 -8.71 -57.75
N GLN A 105 14.85 -8.41 -57.46
CA GLN A 105 13.60 -8.80 -58.16
C GLN A 105 13.46 -10.15 -58.92
N SER A 106 12.61 -11.06 -58.37
CA SER A 106 11.35 -11.66 -58.94
C SER A 106 11.25 -12.19 -60.40
N PRO A 107 10.25 -13.05 -60.77
CA PRO A 107 9.44 -14.05 -60.01
C PRO A 107 9.04 -15.38 -60.76
N ILE A 108 8.47 -16.37 -60.05
CA ILE A 108 7.38 -17.34 -60.52
C ILE A 108 7.81 -18.35 -61.65
N PRO A 109 7.07 -19.46 -62.03
CA PRO A 109 5.77 -20.05 -61.61
C PRO A 109 5.76 -21.55 -61.14
N GLU A 110 4.60 -21.98 -60.60
CA GLU A 110 3.73 -23.20 -60.84
C GLU A 110 4.35 -24.62 -61.13
N ASP A 111 3.65 -25.78 -61.14
CA ASP A 111 2.21 -26.18 -61.15
C ASP A 111 1.96 -27.60 -60.52
N GLY A 112 0.69 -28.00 -60.29
CA GLY A 112 0.22 -29.40 -60.11
C GLY A 112 -0.72 -29.61 -58.88
N LEU A 113 -2.06 -29.77 -58.91
CA LEU A 113 -3.05 -30.46 -59.79
C LEU A 113 -3.02 -32.01 -59.71
N LYS A 114 -4.10 -32.83 -59.84
CA LYS A 114 -5.57 -32.74 -60.13
C LYS A 114 -6.33 -33.77 -59.23
N LYS A 115 -7.66 -34.01 -59.26
CA LYS A 115 -8.91 -33.21 -59.10
C LYS A 115 -10.18 -34.08 -59.37
N MET A 116 -11.02 -34.41 -58.37
CA MET A 116 -12.28 -35.21 -58.51
C MET A 116 -13.36 -34.80 -57.49
N ARG A 117 -14.68 -35.05 -57.68
CA ARG A 117 -15.61 -34.83 -58.83
C ARG A 117 -17.05 -35.27 -58.45
N PHE A 118 -18.06 -34.39 -58.62
CA PHE A 118 -19.50 -34.69 -58.87
C PHE A 118 -20.30 -35.50 -57.79
N ASP A 119 -21.65 -35.54 -57.73
CA ASP A 119 -22.75 -35.09 -58.63
C ASP A 119 -24.03 -34.64 -57.85
N HIS A 120 -24.94 -33.90 -58.53
CA HIS A 120 -26.41 -33.68 -58.34
C HIS A 120 -27.05 -33.51 -56.92
N GLU A 121 -28.12 -32.72 -56.69
CA GLU A 121 -29.13 -32.01 -57.52
C GLU A 121 -29.56 -30.68 -56.78
N ALA A 122 -30.60 -29.86 -57.04
CA ALA A 122 -31.82 -29.90 -57.88
C ALA A 122 -32.41 -28.48 -58.17
N SER A 123 -33.44 -28.46 -59.04
CA SER A 123 -34.50 -27.44 -59.26
C SER A 123 -34.14 -25.95 -59.49
N ASP A 124 -34.41 -25.48 -60.71
CA ASP A 124 -34.57 -24.06 -61.09
C ASP A 124 -35.91 -23.44 -60.61
N GLU A 125 -35.95 -22.11 -60.45
CA GLU A 125 -36.91 -21.22 -61.18
C GLU A 125 -36.49 -19.72 -61.07
N ASP A 126 -37.05 -18.87 -61.95
CA ASP A 126 -37.01 -17.39 -61.99
C ASP A 126 -35.66 -16.61 -62.02
N VAL A 127 -34.94 -16.80 -63.12
CA VAL A 127 -34.85 -15.84 -64.27
C VAL A 127 -34.87 -14.31 -64.00
N LEU A 128 -33.89 -13.60 -64.61
CA LEU A 128 -33.73 -12.13 -64.77
C LEU A 128 -33.49 -11.31 -63.47
N THR A 129 -32.47 -10.45 -63.35
CA THR A 129 -31.62 -9.77 -64.34
C THR A 129 -30.12 -9.80 -63.98
N ARG A 130 -29.25 -9.50 -64.96
CA ARG A 130 -27.80 -9.30 -64.74
C ARG A 130 -27.49 -7.81 -64.55
N GLU A 131 -26.88 -7.44 -63.43
CA GLU A 131 -26.07 -6.22 -63.32
C GLU A 131 -24.62 -6.55 -62.94
N THR A 132 -23.71 -5.63 -63.29
CA THR A 132 -22.26 -5.85 -63.25
C THR A 132 -21.68 -5.70 -61.84
N LYS A 133 -20.81 -6.63 -61.44
CA LYS A 133 -20.03 -6.49 -60.20
C LYS A 133 -19.08 -5.28 -60.31
N PRO A 134 -19.15 -4.27 -59.42
CA PRO A 134 -18.18 -3.18 -59.41
C PRO A 134 -16.82 -3.66 -58.91
N THR A 135 -15.74 -3.10 -59.46
CA THR A 135 -14.37 -3.34 -58.98
C THR A 135 -14.15 -2.73 -57.59
N PRO A 136 -13.43 -3.41 -56.67
CA PRO A 136 -13.24 -2.94 -55.30
C PRO A 136 -12.40 -1.65 -55.25
N VAL A 137 -12.91 -0.61 -54.58
CA VAL A 137 -12.26 0.70 -54.50
C VAL A 137 -11.05 0.64 -53.56
N ASN A 138 -9.87 0.99 -54.08
CA ASN A 138 -8.62 0.96 -53.32
C ASN A 138 -8.56 2.11 -52.30
N PHE A 139 -8.56 1.77 -51.00
CA PHE A 139 -8.41 2.69 -49.87
C PHE A 139 -7.30 3.76 -50.06
N LYS A 140 -6.16 3.41 -50.68
CA LYS A 140 -5.07 4.37 -50.93
C LYS A 140 -5.54 5.56 -51.78
N LYS A 141 -6.37 5.33 -52.80
CA LYS A 141 -6.92 6.36 -53.70
C LYS A 141 -7.93 7.26 -52.98
N LEU A 142 -8.80 6.68 -52.13
CA LEU A 142 -9.71 7.47 -51.28
C LEU A 142 -8.94 8.34 -50.27
N SER A 143 -7.85 7.81 -49.69
CA SER A 143 -7.01 8.53 -48.72
C SER A 143 -6.15 9.66 -49.32
N GLN A 144 -6.29 9.94 -50.62
CA GLN A 144 -5.63 11.03 -51.35
C GLN A 144 -6.58 12.22 -51.64
N GLY A 145 -7.86 12.13 -51.26
CA GLY A 145 -8.80 13.25 -51.31
C GLY A 145 -8.41 14.43 -50.41
N ASN A 146 -9.00 15.59 -50.68
CA ASN A 146 -8.73 16.87 -50.02
C ASN A 146 -9.80 17.25 -48.99
N SER A 147 -11.07 16.91 -49.24
CA SER A 147 -12.20 17.12 -48.32
C SER A 147 -12.76 15.80 -47.77
N LEU A 148 -13.64 15.88 -46.77
CA LEU A 148 -14.45 14.73 -46.33
C LEU A 148 -15.60 14.43 -47.31
N SER A 149 -16.15 15.45 -47.95
CA SER A 149 -17.19 15.31 -48.98
C SER A 149 -16.70 14.51 -50.19
N ASP A 150 -15.44 14.69 -50.62
CA ASP A 150 -14.82 13.95 -51.74
C ASP A 150 -15.01 12.42 -51.58
N VAL A 151 -14.92 11.93 -50.34
CA VAL A 151 -15.04 10.51 -49.98
C VAL A 151 -16.50 10.05 -49.96
N LEU A 152 -17.44 10.95 -49.63
CA LEU A 152 -18.87 10.68 -49.63
C LEU A 152 -19.47 10.77 -51.04
N ASP A 153 -18.96 11.66 -51.90
CA ASP A 153 -19.24 11.67 -53.34
C ASP A 153 -18.69 10.41 -54.01
N ALA A 154 -17.46 9.99 -53.67
CA ALA A 154 -16.90 8.73 -54.16
C ALA A 154 -17.70 7.50 -53.67
N PHE A 155 -18.34 7.57 -52.50
CA PHE A 155 -19.29 6.56 -52.04
C PHE A 155 -20.61 6.61 -52.83
N ALA A 156 -21.21 7.79 -53.02
CA ALA A 156 -22.47 7.96 -53.73
C ALA A 156 -22.40 7.49 -55.19
N ASN A 157 -21.29 7.74 -55.87
CA ASN A 157 -21.06 7.31 -57.25
C ASN A 157 -20.76 5.80 -57.38
N ALA A 158 -20.15 5.18 -56.37
CA ALA A 158 -19.80 3.76 -56.39
C ALA A 158 -19.66 3.19 -54.96
N PRO A 159 -20.75 2.73 -54.33
CA PRO A 159 -20.69 2.01 -53.07
C PRO A 159 -19.91 0.70 -53.24
N SER A 160 -18.93 0.43 -52.37
CA SER A 160 -18.13 -0.80 -52.43
C SER A 160 -17.81 -1.37 -51.06
N PHE A 161 -17.89 -2.69 -50.95
CA PHE A 161 -17.52 -3.40 -49.74
C PHE A 161 -15.99 -3.44 -49.58
N PRO A 162 -15.43 -3.24 -48.36
CA PRO A 162 -16.11 -2.86 -47.12
C PRO A 162 -16.21 -1.34 -46.92
N SER A 163 -17.36 -0.88 -46.42
CA SER A 163 -17.67 0.48 -45.95
C SER A 163 -16.60 1.07 -45.01
N SER A 164 -15.87 0.21 -44.29
CA SER A 164 -14.70 0.57 -43.47
C SER A 164 -13.67 1.46 -44.18
N ASN A 165 -13.52 1.32 -45.50
CA ASN A 165 -12.56 2.06 -46.30
C ASN A 165 -12.88 3.57 -46.33
N TYR A 166 -14.17 3.93 -46.44
CA TYR A 166 -14.60 5.33 -46.54
C TYR A 166 -14.45 6.05 -45.19
N PHE A 167 -14.89 5.46 -44.08
CA PHE A 167 -14.65 6.01 -42.73
C PHE A 167 -13.15 6.12 -42.40
N SER A 168 -12.36 5.12 -42.76
CA SER A 168 -10.91 5.14 -42.55
C SER A 168 -10.21 6.21 -43.42
N ALA A 169 -10.69 6.45 -44.65
CA ALA A 169 -10.18 7.49 -45.53
C ALA A 169 -10.54 8.89 -45.01
N MET A 170 -11.81 9.13 -44.65
CA MET A 170 -12.26 10.36 -44.00
C MET A 170 -11.44 10.68 -42.73
N TRP A 171 -11.22 9.70 -41.85
CA TRP A 171 -10.39 9.92 -40.65
C TRP A 171 -8.90 10.15 -40.99
N THR A 172 -8.39 9.58 -42.09
CA THR A 172 -7.02 9.82 -42.57
C THR A 172 -6.85 11.24 -43.15
N ILE A 173 -7.85 11.75 -43.87
CA ILE A 173 -7.90 13.12 -44.38
C ILE A 173 -8.05 14.12 -43.22
N ALA A 174 -8.99 13.88 -42.30
CA ALA A 174 -9.22 14.72 -41.12
C ALA A 174 -7.97 14.91 -40.25
N LYS A 175 -7.06 13.92 -40.18
CA LYS A 175 -5.77 14.05 -39.47
C LYS A 175 -4.80 15.05 -40.09
N ARG A 176 -4.91 15.35 -41.39
CA ARG A 176 -4.04 16.31 -42.10
C ARG A 176 -4.56 17.75 -42.01
N MET A 177 -5.87 17.93 -41.83
CA MET A 177 -6.55 19.22 -41.72
C MET A 177 -6.19 19.96 -40.43
N SER A 178 -6.24 21.30 -40.45
CA SER A 178 -6.17 22.13 -39.25
C SER A 178 -7.39 21.91 -38.33
N ASP A 179 -7.31 22.28 -37.06
CA ASP A 179 -8.43 22.06 -36.12
C ASP A 179 -9.71 22.82 -36.52
N ASP A 180 -9.58 24.00 -37.11
CA ASP A 180 -10.71 24.81 -37.56
C ASP A 180 -11.28 24.33 -38.91
N GLN A 181 -10.42 23.95 -39.86
CA GLN A 181 -10.86 23.27 -41.09
C GLN A 181 -11.59 21.96 -40.75
N ARG A 182 -11.05 21.17 -39.82
CA ARG A 182 -11.66 19.90 -39.37
C ARG A 182 -13.02 20.09 -38.70
N ARG A 183 -13.32 21.26 -38.13
CA ARG A 183 -14.67 21.60 -37.62
C ARG A 183 -15.66 21.84 -38.75
N PHE A 184 -15.28 22.67 -39.72
CA PHE A 184 -16.10 23.00 -40.89
C PHE A 184 -16.38 21.76 -41.75
N GLU A 185 -15.36 20.98 -42.05
CA GLU A 185 -15.44 19.72 -42.80
C GLU A 185 -16.34 18.68 -42.12
N LYS A 186 -16.30 18.57 -40.79
CA LYS A 186 -17.23 17.71 -40.04
C LYS A 186 -18.67 18.18 -40.18
N GLN A 187 -18.92 19.49 -40.18
CA GLN A 187 -20.28 20.02 -40.38
C GLN A 187 -20.79 19.68 -41.79
N LEU A 188 -19.97 19.86 -42.82
CA LEU A 188 -20.30 19.44 -44.20
C LEU A 188 -20.58 17.93 -44.28
N MET A 189 -19.72 17.10 -43.69
CA MET A 189 -19.88 15.64 -43.62
C MET A 189 -21.25 15.23 -43.02
N PHE A 190 -21.68 15.89 -41.94
CA PHE A 190 -23.00 15.62 -41.32
C PHE A 190 -24.19 16.14 -42.13
N SER A 191 -24.01 17.16 -42.96
CA SER A 191 -25.04 17.68 -43.86
C SER A 191 -25.09 16.98 -45.23
N HIS A 192 -24.17 16.05 -45.50
CA HIS A 192 -24.03 15.42 -46.81
C HIS A 192 -25.06 14.29 -47.02
N PRO A 193 -25.82 14.25 -48.14
CA PRO A 193 -26.91 13.29 -48.32
C PRO A 193 -26.47 11.83 -48.29
N ALA A 194 -25.28 11.53 -48.82
CA ALA A 194 -24.71 10.17 -48.82
C ALA A 194 -24.20 9.68 -47.46
N PHE A 195 -24.07 10.55 -46.45
CA PHE A 195 -23.53 10.19 -45.13
C PHE A 195 -24.43 9.18 -44.39
N THR A 196 -25.74 9.39 -44.40
CA THR A 196 -26.72 8.48 -43.79
C THR A 196 -26.69 7.11 -44.46
N GLN A 197 -26.60 7.08 -45.80
CA GLN A 197 -26.53 5.85 -46.59
C GLN A 197 -25.26 5.04 -46.26
N LEU A 198 -24.11 5.70 -46.13
CA LEU A 198 -22.86 5.05 -45.68
C LEU A 198 -22.97 4.50 -44.25
N CYS A 199 -23.64 5.21 -43.34
CA CYS A 199 -23.90 4.73 -41.99
C CYS A 199 -24.77 3.44 -41.99
N GLU A 200 -25.82 3.40 -42.81
CA GLU A 200 -26.66 2.21 -42.96
C GLU A 200 -25.95 1.03 -43.63
N HIS A 201 -25.08 1.29 -44.60
CA HIS A 201 -24.29 0.26 -45.26
C HIS A 201 -23.30 -0.36 -44.26
N MET A 202 -22.60 0.47 -43.48
CA MET A 202 -21.72 0.04 -42.40
C MET A 202 -22.45 -0.79 -41.32
N MET A 203 -23.68 -0.42 -40.94
CA MET A 203 -24.48 -1.22 -39.98
C MET A 203 -24.88 -2.59 -40.55
N ARG A 204 -25.21 -2.67 -41.85
CA ARG A 204 -25.51 -3.94 -42.54
C ARG A 204 -24.27 -4.83 -42.67
N GLU A 205 -23.12 -4.26 -43.02
CA GLU A 205 -21.86 -4.98 -43.17
C GLU A 205 -21.23 -5.46 -41.85
N ALA A 206 -21.49 -4.78 -40.73
CA ALA A 206 -20.75 -4.96 -39.48
C ALA A 206 -20.58 -6.43 -39.04
N LYS A 207 -21.62 -7.25 -39.22
CA LYS A 207 -21.61 -8.67 -38.85
C LYS A 207 -20.66 -9.54 -39.69
N ILE A 208 -20.48 -9.21 -40.97
CA ILE A 208 -19.67 -9.99 -41.94
C ILE A 208 -18.26 -9.42 -42.17
N MET A 209 -17.97 -8.23 -41.64
CA MET A 209 -16.66 -7.59 -41.72
C MET A 209 -15.60 -8.31 -40.87
N TYR A 210 -14.32 -8.25 -41.23
CA TYR A 210 -13.23 -8.76 -40.37
C TYR A 210 -13.10 -7.91 -39.09
N CYS A 211 -12.70 -8.54 -37.97
CA CYS A 211 -12.68 -7.92 -36.64
C CYS A 211 -11.75 -6.70 -36.57
N ASP A 212 -10.62 -6.71 -37.28
CA ASP A 212 -9.71 -5.57 -37.37
C ASP A 212 -10.33 -4.39 -38.15
N HIS A 213 -10.91 -4.64 -39.32
CA HIS A 213 -11.66 -3.65 -40.10
C HIS A 213 -12.82 -3.05 -39.30
N LEU A 214 -13.54 -3.87 -38.52
CA LEU A 214 -14.62 -3.45 -37.63
C LEU A 214 -14.12 -2.49 -36.54
N LEU A 215 -13.03 -2.83 -35.86
CA LEU A 215 -12.41 -1.99 -34.82
C LEU A 215 -11.80 -0.71 -35.39
N PHE A 216 -11.09 -0.76 -36.52
CA PHE A 216 -10.57 0.43 -37.20
C PHE A 216 -11.70 1.37 -37.66
N SER A 217 -12.84 0.82 -38.09
CA SER A 217 -14.04 1.61 -38.43
C SER A 217 -14.64 2.29 -37.21
N LEU A 218 -14.85 1.56 -36.10
CA LEU A 218 -15.35 2.12 -34.85
C LEU A 218 -14.44 3.23 -34.32
N TYR A 219 -13.12 3.03 -34.36
CA TYR A 219 -12.13 4.06 -34.04
C TYR A 219 -12.25 5.28 -34.97
N ALA A 220 -12.37 5.10 -36.28
CA ALA A 220 -12.53 6.21 -37.22
C ALA A 220 -13.83 6.99 -36.96
N ILE A 221 -14.95 6.31 -36.74
CA ILE A 221 -16.28 6.87 -36.46
C ILE A 221 -16.28 7.72 -35.19
N VAL A 222 -15.75 7.19 -34.08
CA VAL A 222 -15.63 7.93 -32.80
C VAL A 222 -14.73 9.16 -32.97
N ARG A 223 -13.62 9.06 -33.70
CA ARG A 223 -12.66 10.18 -33.89
C ARG A 223 -13.13 11.23 -34.90
N LEU A 224 -13.96 10.84 -35.88
CA LEU A 224 -14.76 11.75 -36.70
C LEU A 224 -15.82 12.48 -35.87
N GLY A 225 -16.09 12.06 -34.63
CA GLY A 225 -16.95 12.76 -33.68
C GLY A 225 -18.43 12.45 -33.88
N ILE A 226 -18.74 11.27 -34.43
CA ILE A 226 -20.09 10.75 -34.53
C ILE A 226 -20.56 10.41 -33.10
N PRO A 227 -21.69 10.95 -32.60
CA PRO A 227 -22.07 10.81 -31.19
C PRO A 227 -22.24 9.35 -30.75
N GLN A 228 -21.78 9.06 -29.52
CA GLN A 228 -21.75 7.69 -28.98
C GLN A 228 -23.14 7.06 -28.81
N ASN A 229 -24.19 7.87 -28.65
CA ASN A 229 -25.59 7.43 -28.55
C ASN A 229 -26.24 7.11 -29.91
N THR A 230 -25.54 7.28 -31.05
CA THR A 230 -26.08 6.91 -32.37
C THR A 230 -26.23 5.39 -32.53
N LEU A 231 -27.24 4.98 -33.31
CA LEU A 231 -27.47 3.57 -33.65
C LEU A 231 -26.23 2.92 -34.29
N LEU A 232 -25.49 3.67 -35.13
CA LEU A 232 -24.24 3.22 -35.73
C LEU A 232 -23.20 2.81 -34.67
N VAL A 233 -22.88 3.70 -33.72
CA VAL A 233 -21.89 3.42 -32.68
C VAL A 233 -22.35 2.28 -31.76
N GLN A 234 -23.64 2.24 -31.39
CA GLN A 234 -24.16 1.17 -30.54
C GLN A 234 -24.20 -0.21 -31.25
N THR A 235 -24.52 -0.24 -32.54
CA THR A 235 -24.47 -1.48 -33.36
C THR A 235 -23.04 -1.99 -33.48
N LEU A 236 -22.07 -1.11 -33.77
CA LEU A 236 -20.66 -1.48 -33.88
C LEU A 236 -20.08 -1.95 -32.54
N LEU A 237 -20.37 -1.25 -31.43
CA LEU A 237 -20.02 -1.71 -30.09
C LEU A 237 -20.57 -3.12 -29.82
N ARG A 238 -21.81 -3.39 -30.21
CA ARG A 238 -22.46 -4.69 -29.97
C ARG A 238 -21.82 -5.82 -30.77
N VAL A 239 -21.53 -5.63 -32.05
CA VAL A 239 -20.84 -6.66 -32.85
C VAL A 239 -19.40 -6.87 -32.36
N VAL A 240 -18.70 -5.82 -31.90
CA VAL A 240 -17.37 -5.95 -31.27
C VAL A 240 -17.45 -6.73 -29.94
N GLN A 241 -18.49 -6.57 -29.12
CA GLN A 241 -18.72 -7.42 -27.93
C GLN A 241 -18.89 -8.89 -28.32
N GLU A 242 -19.76 -9.17 -29.31
CA GLU A 242 -20.09 -10.54 -29.74
C GLU A 242 -18.89 -11.27 -30.35
N ARG A 243 -17.97 -10.53 -30.98
CA ARG A 243 -16.79 -11.06 -31.68
C ARG A 243 -15.46 -10.75 -30.98
N ILE A 244 -15.49 -10.39 -29.70
CA ILE A 244 -14.29 -9.98 -28.94
C ILE A 244 -13.20 -11.07 -28.89
N ASN A 245 -13.62 -12.35 -28.91
CA ASN A 245 -12.70 -13.50 -28.88
C ASN A 245 -11.83 -13.63 -30.16
N GLU A 246 -12.19 -12.94 -31.25
CA GLU A 246 -11.41 -12.87 -32.49
C GLU A 246 -10.30 -11.80 -32.44
N CYS A 247 -10.19 -11.01 -31.36
CA CYS A 247 -9.21 -9.94 -31.27
C CYS A 247 -7.77 -10.48 -31.14
N ASP A 248 -6.94 -10.20 -32.15
CA ASP A 248 -5.49 -10.37 -32.08
C ASP A 248 -4.81 -9.23 -31.27
N GLU A 249 -3.47 -9.24 -31.20
CA GLU A 249 -2.69 -8.19 -30.52
C GLU A 249 -2.98 -6.77 -31.06
N ARG A 250 -3.22 -6.64 -32.38
CA ARG A 250 -3.48 -5.37 -33.04
C ARG A 250 -4.87 -4.85 -32.67
N CYS A 251 -5.87 -5.73 -32.68
CA CYS A 251 -7.22 -5.48 -32.20
C CYS A 251 -7.23 -5.08 -30.72
N LEU A 252 -6.49 -5.77 -29.84
CA LEU A 252 -6.34 -5.41 -28.42
C LEU A 252 -5.80 -3.97 -28.24
N SER A 253 -4.80 -3.57 -29.04
CA SER A 253 -4.24 -2.21 -29.00
C SER A 253 -5.26 -1.16 -29.48
N VAL A 254 -5.97 -1.42 -30.59
CA VAL A 254 -7.00 -0.51 -31.11
C VAL A 254 -8.18 -0.39 -30.14
N LEU A 255 -8.66 -1.51 -29.61
CA LEU A 255 -9.75 -1.56 -28.62
C LEU A 255 -9.38 -0.80 -27.34
N SER A 256 -8.14 -0.92 -26.86
CA SER A 256 -7.64 -0.14 -25.72
C SER A 256 -7.75 1.38 -25.96
N ILE A 257 -7.37 1.84 -27.16
CA ILE A 257 -7.41 3.26 -27.55
C ILE A 257 -8.86 3.75 -27.78
N ILE A 258 -9.76 2.86 -28.22
CA ILE A 258 -11.21 3.16 -28.31
C ILE A 258 -11.79 3.36 -26.90
N LEU A 259 -11.52 2.43 -25.97
CA LEU A 259 -12.05 2.48 -24.60
C LEU A 259 -11.49 3.64 -23.76
N GLU A 260 -10.33 4.21 -24.12
CA GLU A 260 -9.80 5.47 -23.56
C GLU A 260 -10.46 6.72 -24.16
N ALA A 261 -11.02 6.63 -25.37
CA ALA A 261 -11.59 7.76 -26.12
C ALA A 261 -13.13 7.85 -26.07
N MET A 262 -13.81 6.92 -25.38
CA MET A 262 -15.26 6.84 -25.28
C MET A 262 -15.76 7.17 -23.88
N GLU A 263 -16.98 7.71 -23.79
CA GLU A 263 -17.62 8.05 -22.52
C GLU A 263 -18.12 6.78 -21.80
N PRO A 264 -18.18 6.75 -20.45
CA PRO A 264 -18.71 5.59 -19.72
C PRO A 264 -20.17 5.31 -20.07
N CYS A 265 -20.47 4.10 -20.54
CA CYS A 265 -21.84 3.60 -20.69
C CYS A 265 -21.86 2.08 -20.65
N LYS A 266 -23.04 1.48 -20.39
CA LYS A 266 -23.23 0.03 -20.23
C LYS A 266 -22.51 -0.81 -21.29
N ASN A 267 -22.55 -0.41 -22.58
CA ASN A 267 -21.90 -1.16 -23.66
C ASN A 267 -20.37 -1.00 -23.69
N VAL A 268 -19.83 0.14 -23.26
CA VAL A 268 -18.38 0.37 -23.05
C VAL A 268 -17.89 -0.41 -21.82
N ASP A 269 -18.69 -0.48 -20.76
CA ASP A 269 -18.33 -1.15 -19.51
C ASP A 269 -18.39 -2.68 -19.63
N VAL A 270 -19.38 -3.21 -20.35
CA VAL A 270 -19.42 -4.63 -20.78
C VAL A 270 -18.22 -4.95 -21.67
N LEU A 271 -17.87 -4.08 -22.62
CA LEU A 271 -16.74 -4.31 -23.52
C LEU A 271 -15.38 -4.25 -22.78
N ARG A 272 -15.22 -3.34 -21.81
CA ARG A 272 -14.06 -3.31 -20.89
C ARG A 272 -13.99 -4.56 -20.01
N SER A 273 -15.14 -5.10 -19.59
CA SER A 273 -15.20 -6.35 -18.83
C SER A 273 -14.82 -7.57 -19.68
N GLY A 274 -15.29 -7.64 -20.92
CA GLY A 274 -14.85 -8.63 -21.91
C GLY A 274 -13.34 -8.55 -22.17
N LEU A 275 -12.79 -7.33 -22.34
CA LEU A 275 -11.36 -7.12 -22.49
C LEU A 275 -10.56 -7.64 -21.27
N ARG A 276 -11.02 -7.37 -20.04
CA ARG A 276 -10.39 -7.91 -18.82
C ARG A 276 -10.31 -9.44 -18.84
N ILE A 277 -11.39 -10.13 -19.24
CA ILE A 277 -11.44 -11.61 -19.34
C ILE A 277 -10.50 -12.11 -20.44
N LEU A 278 -10.57 -11.52 -21.63
CA LEU A 278 -9.76 -11.90 -22.79
C LEU A 278 -8.25 -11.77 -22.50
N VAL A 279 -7.86 -10.67 -21.85
CA VAL A 279 -6.46 -10.42 -21.45
C VAL A 279 -6.02 -11.41 -20.36
N ASP A 280 -6.87 -11.73 -19.38
CA ASP A 280 -6.54 -12.69 -18.31
C ASP A 280 -6.17 -14.09 -18.85
N GLN A 281 -6.77 -14.48 -19.98
CA GLN A 281 -6.51 -15.72 -20.72
C GLN A 281 -5.34 -15.59 -21.73
N GLN A 282 -5.22 -14.47 -22.44
CA GLN A 282 -4.33 -14.32 -23.61
C GLN A 282 -3.10 -13.43 -23.39
N ILE A 283 -2.84 -12.93 -22.17
CA ILE A 283 -1.69 -12.09 -21.79
C ILE A 283 -0.33 -12.58 -22.33
N TRP A 284 -0.13 -13.89 -22.44
CA TRP A 284 1.11 -14.50 -22.93
C TRP A 284 1.35 -14.24 -24.42
N LYS A 285 0.30 -14.01 -25.22
CA LYS A 285 0.36 -13.67 -26.66
C LYS A 285 0.73 -12.21 -26.93
N ILE A 286 0.78 -11.34 -25.91
CA ILE A 286 1.15 -9.94 -26.09
C ILE A 286 2.68 -9.87 -26.20
N GLU A 287 3.19 -9.54 -27.38
CA GLU A 287 4.63 -9.50 -27.69
C GLU A 287 5.19 -8.07 -27.69
N ARG A 288 4.34 -7.06 -27.89
CA ARG A 288 4.75 -5.65 -28.02
C ARG A 288 4.50 -4.91 -26.71
N VAL A 289 5.57 -4.34 -26.15
CA VAL A 289 5.50 -3.51 -24.93
C VAL A 289 4.47 -2.38 -25.05
N PHE A 290 4.32 -1.78 -26.23
CA PHE A 290 3.30 -0.76 -26.48
C PHE A 290 1.86 -1.30 -26.32
N THR A 291 1.58 -2.50 -26.85
CA THR A 291 0.26 -3.14 -26.67
C THR A 291 0.03 -3.50 -25.21
N LEU A 292 1.04 -4.06 -24.53
CA LEU A 292 0.98 -4.36 -23.11
C LEU A 292 0.63 -3.12 -22.29
N GLN A 293 1.31 -1.98 -22.53
CA GLN A 293 1.03 -0.71 -21.85
C GLN A 293 -0.36 -0.15 -22.17
N ALA A 294 -0.83 -0.24 -23.42
CA ALA A 294 -2.18 0.20 -23.80
C ALA A 294 -3.27 -0.66 -23.13
N VAL A 295 -3.07 -1.97 -23.06
CA VAL A 295 -3.96 -2.91 -22.35
C VAL A 295 -3.95 -2.64 -20.85
N MET A 296 -2.77 -2.48 -20.24
CA MET A 296 -2.62 -2.10 -18.82
C MET A 296 -3.37 -0.80 -18.51
N LYS A 297 -3.25 0.23 -19.35
CA LYS A 297 -3.99 1.49 -19.16
C LYS A 297 -5.51 1.32 -19.26
N SER A 298 -5.99 0.54 -20.24
CA SER A 298 -7.43 0.43 -20.57
C SER A 298 -8.22 -0.52 -19.68
N ILE A 299 -7.59 -1.47 -18.98
CA ILE A 299 -8.29 -2.30 -17.97
C ILE A 299 -8.81 -1.48 -16.79
N GLY A 300 -8.18 -0.34 -16.46
CA GLY A 300 -8.63 0.62 -15.44
C GLY A 300 -8.51 0.16 -13.98
N LYS A 301 -8.87 1.07 -13.06
CA LYS A 301 -8.66 0.92 -11.61
C LYS A 301 -9.39 -0.27 -10.98
N ASP A 302 -10.60 -0.58 -11.44
CA ASP A 302 -11.47 -1.65 -10.91
C ASP A 302 -11.18 -3.03 -11.53
N ALA A 303 -10.02 -3.21 -12.16
CA ALA A 303 -9.55 -4.52 -12.59
C ALA A 303 -9.18 -5.41 -11.38
N PRO A 304 -9.43 -6.74 -11.42
CA PRO A 304 -9.05 -7.65 -10.35
C PRO A 304 -7.53 -7.61 -10.06
N ILE A 305 -7.15 -7.63 -8.78
CA ILE A 305 -5.74 -7.58 -8.34
C ILE A 305 -4.92 -8.74 -8.95
N SER A 306 -5.53 -9.90 -9.18
CA SER A 306 -4.92 -11.03 -9.90
C SER A 306 -4.50 -10.67 -11.34
N LEU A 307 -5.36 -9.97 -12.08
CA LEU A 307 -5.07 -9.49 -13.43
C LEU A 307 -4.02 -8.38 -13.42
N LYS A 308 -4.11 -7.44 -12.47
CA LYS A 308 -3.08 -6.40 -12.27
C LYS A 308 -1.69 -7.02 -12.04
N LYS A 309 -1.58 -8.00 -11.14
CA LYS A 309 -0.33 -8.74 -10.88
C LYS A 309 0.14 -9.60 -12.06
N LYS A 310 -0.76 -10.22 -12.83
CA LYS A 310 -0.38 -10.91 -14.09
C LYS A 310 0.28 -9.94 -15.08
N LEU A 311 -0.28 -8.75 -15.26
CA LEU A 311 0.23 -7.72 -16.16
C LEU A 311 1.56 -7.13 -15.68
N GLU A 312 1.71 -6.88 -14.38
CA GLU A 312 2.99 -6.55 -13.73
C GLU A 312 4.06 -7.62 -14.00
N MET A 313 3.76 -8.90 -13.77
CA MET A 313 4.71 -9.99 -14.01
C MET A 313 5.08 -10.18 -15.49
N LYS A 314 4.17 -9.85 -16.42
CA LYS A 314 4.49 -9.79 -17.86
C LYS A 314 5.37 -8.57 -18.18
N ALA A 315 5.08 -7.40 -17.63
CA ALA A 315 5.88 -6.19 -17.79
C ALA A 315 7.32 -6.37 -17.28
N LEU A 316 7.51 -7.00 -16.12
CA LEU A 316 8.83 -7.31 -15.55
C LEU A 316 9.63 -8.29 -16.43
N ARG A 317 8.99 -9.26 -17.09
CA ARG A 317 9.67 -10.17 -18.05
C ARG A 317 10.09 -9.44 -19.33
N GLU A 318 9.24 -8.54 -19.83
CA GLU A 318 9.52 -7.73 -21.02
C GLU A 318 10.41 -6.49 -20.75
N LEU A 319 10.84 -6.26 -19.49
CA LEU A 319 11.58 -5.07 -19.07
C LEU A 319 12.83 -4.80 -19.92
N HIS A 320 13.54 -5.87 -20.31
CA HIS A 320 14.71 -5.81 -21.20
C HIS A 320 14.43 -5.27 -22.62
N ARG A 321 13.15 -5.09 -22.98
CA ARG A 321 12.68 -4.54 -24.27
C ARG A 321 12.01 -3.16 -24.10
N PHE A 322 12.13 -2.54 -22.93
CA PHE A 322 11.59 -1.21 -22.69
C PHE A 322 12.53 -0.14 -23.29
N SER A 323 11.99 0.69 -24.17
CA SER A 323 12.65 1.96 -24.51
C SER A 323 12.48 2.95 -23.36
N VAL A 324 13.30 4.00 -23.35
CA VAL A 324 13.17 5.14 -22.41
C VAL A 324 11.73 5.67 -22.37
N LEU A 325 11.09 5.80 -23.53
CA LEU A 325 9.70 6.26 -23.65
C LEU A 325 8.69 5.27 -23.04
N ASN A 326 8.95 3.97 -23.08
CA ASN A 326 8.11 2.97 -22.43
C ASN A 326 8.28 3.07 -20.90
N SER A 327 9.50 3.18 -20.39
CA SER A 327 9.76 3.37 -18.94
C SER A 327 9.12 4.65 -18.41
N GLN A 328 9.25 5.77 -19.12
CA GLN A 328 8.58 7.03 -18.82
C GLN A 328 7.04 6.88 -18.76
N ARG A 329 6.45 6.14 -19.69
CA ARG A 329 5.00 5.88 -19.73
C ARG A 329 4.52 4.92 -18.65
N MET A 330 5.38 4.07 -18.10
CA MET A 330 4.95 3.02 -17.16
C MET A 330 4.38 3.63 -15.86
N PHE A 331 4.88 4.78 -15.43
CA PHE A 331 4.32 5.57 -14.34
C PHE A 331 2.82 5.89 -14.55
N GLU A 332 2.48 6.48 -15.70
CA GLU A 332 1.10 6.84 -16.06
C GLU A 332 0.21 5.59 -16.22
N VAL A 333 0.76 4.50 -16.76
CA VAL A 333 0.07 3.22 -16.93
C VAL A 333 -0.28 2.59 -15.58
N LEU A 334 0.66 2.55 -14.63
CA LEU A 334 0.43 2.02 -13.28
C LEU A 334 -0.54 2.91 -12.47
N ALA A 335 -0.47 4.23 -12.63
CA ALA A 335 -1.41 5.17 -12.00
C ALA A 335 -2.84 5.02 -12.57
N ALA A 336 -2.99 4.75 -13.86
CA ALA A 336 -4.27 4.44 -14.50
C ALA A 336 -4.85 3.07 -14.05
N MET A 337 -3.98 2.10 -13.76
CA MET A 337 -4.36 0.82 -13.14
C MET A 337 -4.69 0.94 -11.65
N ASP A 338 -4.24 1.99 -10.95
CA ASP A 338 -4.20 2.02 -9.48
C ASP A 338 -3.46 0.79 -8.92
N HIS A 339 -2.19 0.66 -9.31
CA HIS A 339 -1.34 -0.49 -8.96
C HIS A 339 0.09 -0.05 -8.68
N ARG A 340 0.47 0.04 -7.40
CA ARG A 340 1.85 0.35 -7.00
C ARG A 340 2.72 -0.92 -7.11
N SER A 341 3.72 -0.87 -7.98
CA SER A 341 4.74 -1.91 -8.15
C SER A 341 6.11 -1.26 -8.00
N ASP A 342 6.68 -1.32 -6.79
CA ASP A 342 7.93 -0.62 -6.48
C ASP A 342 9.09 -1.13 -7.34
N VAL A 343 9.20 -2.43 -7.54
CA VAL A 343 10.23 -3.04 -8.40
C VAL A 343 10.17 -2.51 -9.84
N LEU A 344 8.97 -2.41 -10.43
CA LEU A 344 8.82 -1.92 -11.81
C LEU A 344 9.03 -0.40 -11.88
N LEU A 345 8.63 0.35 -10.84
CA LEU A 345 8.83 1.79 -10.75
C LEU A 345 10.30 2.15 -10.50
N ASP A 346 11.06 1.40 -9.71
CA ASP A 346 12.48 1.62 -9.45
C ASP A 346 13.32 1.41 -10.70
N GLU A 347 13.10 0.31 -11.44
CA GLU A 347 13.79 0.09 -12.73
C GLU A 347 13.40 1.12 -13.78
N CYS A 348 12.12 1.55 -13.83
CA CYS A 348 11.72 2.68 -14.67
C CYS A 348 12.35 3.99 -14.22
N SER A 349 12.56 4.20 -12.90
CA SER A 349 13.20 5.39 -12.34
C SER A 349 14.66 5.49 -12.78
N LYS A 350 15.43 4.39 -12.69
CA LYS A 350 16.82 4.33 -13.18
C LYS A 350 16.91 4.72 -14.66
N MET A 351 16.01 4.16 -15.49
CA MET A 351 15.93 4.47 -16.92
C MET A 351 15.53 5.93 -17.20
N VAL A 352 14.67 6.53 -16.38
CA VAL A 352 14.31 7.95 -16.47
C VAL A 352 15.48 8.85 -16.09
N ILE A 353 16.14 8.61 -14.95
CA ILE A 353 17.27 9.42 -14.46
C ILE A 353 18.41 9.40 -15.48
N GLY A 354 18.83 8.21 -15.94
CA GLY A 354 19.90 8.06 -16.93
C GLY A 354 19.61 8.63 -18.32
N ASN A 355 18.37 9.04 -18.61
CA ASN A 355 17.94 9.59 -19.89
C ASN A 355 17.07 10.85 -19.72
N ILE A 356 17.30 11.63 -18.65
CA ILE A 356 16.48 12.80 -18.33
C ILE A 356 16.78 14.00 -19.25
N ASN A 357 17.98 14.05 -19.83
CA ASN A 357 18.41 15.11 -20.73
C ASN A 357 17.51 15.20 -21.98
N GLY A 358 16.87 16.35 -22.16
CA GLY A 358 15.90 16.58 -23.25
C GLY A 358 14.50 16.01 -22.96
N CYS A 359 14.23 15.49 -21.76
CA CYS A 359 12.90 15.01 -21.38
C CYS A 359 11.87 16.16 -21.39
N PRO A 360 10.77 16.05 -22.16
CA PRO A 360 9.75 17.11 -22.19
C PRO A 360 9.06 17.26 -20.83
N LEU A 361 8.86 18.52 -20.40
CA LEU A 361 8.19 18.85 -19.13
C LEU A 361 6.88 18.10 -18.88
N LYS A 362 6.07 17.84 -19.91
CA LYS A 362 4.83 17.07 -19.76
C LYS A 362 5.08 15.65 -19.24
N ILE A 363 6.19 15.01 -19.63
CA ILE A 363 6.55 13.68 -19.15
C ILE A 363 7.02 13.76 -17.68
N LEU A 364 7.85 14.75 -17.32
CA LEU A 364 8.27 14.97 -15.93
C LEU A 364 7.07 15.22 -15.01
N ILE A 365 6.11 16.05 -15.45
CA ILE A 365 4.84 16.29 -14.77
C ILE A 365 4.04 14.99 -14.61
N ASN A 366 3.82 14.23 -15.68
CA ASN A 366 3.07 12.98 -15.63
C ASN A 366 3.73 11.96 -14.67
N ILE A 367 5.07 11.90 -14.63
CA ILE A 367 5.83 11.05 -13.71
C ILE A 367 5.61 11.49 -12.26
N LEU A 368 5.82 12.76 -11.91
CA LEU A 368 5.64 13.26 -10.54
C LEU A 368 4.18 13.12 -10.05
N GLN A 369 3.21 13.41 -10.92
CA GLN A 369 1.79 13.19 -10.63
C GLN A 369 1.48 11.70 -10.40
N SER A 370 2.02 10.81 -11.22
CA SER A 370 1.86 9.35 -11.03
C SER A 370 2.52 8.87 -9.73
N CYS A 371 3.67 9.43 -9.35
CA CYS A 371 4.34 9.11 -8.09
C CYS A 371 3.45 9.50 -6.88
N ARG A 372 2.86 10.70 -6.91
CA ARG A 372 1.90 11.15 -5.89
C ARG A 372 0.68 10.24 -5.84
N ASP A 373 0.06 9.97 -6.98
CA ASP A 373 -1.19 9.21 -7.07
C ASP A 373 -1.00 7.74 -6.64
N LEU A 374 0.16 7.15 -6.93
CA LEU A 374 0.56 5.81 -6.46
C LEU A 374 1.14 5.79 -5.04
N ARG A 375 1.34 6.96 -4.39
CA ARG A 375 2.07 7.11 -3.11
C ARG A 375 3.48 6.50 -3.14
N TYR A 376 4.15 6.57 -4.29
CA TYR A 376 5.52 6.09 -4.51
C TYR A 376 6.51 7.23 -4.25
N ARG A 377 7.48 7.00 -3.35
CA ARG A 377 8.53 7.97 -2.98
C ARG A 377 9.90 7.37 -3.30
N ASN A 378 10.54 7.88 -4.35
CA ASN A 378 11.93 7.57 -4.70
C ASN A 378 12.73 8.87 -4.75
N LEU A 379 13.56 9.12 -3.73
CA LEU A 379 14.29 10.37 -3.58
C LEU A 379 15.34 10.58 -4.69
N TYR A 380 15.92 9.51 -5.24
CA TYR A 380 16.87 9.60 -6.36
C TYR A 380 16.17 10.08 -7.64
N LEU A 381 14.93 9.65 -7.89
CA LEU A 381 14.11 10.15 -8.99
C LEU A 381 13.75 11.63 -8.79
N PHE A 382 13.32 12.01 -7.59
CA PHE A 382 12.91 13.39 -7.30
C PHE A 382 14.13 14.34 -7.35
N LYS A 383 15.27 13.95 -6.78
CA LYS A 383 16.53 14.69 -6.89
C LYS A 383 17.00 14.79 -8.32
N GLY A 384 17.05 13.69 -9.08
CA GLY A 384 17.45 13.72 -10.49
C GLY A 384 16.57 14.64 -11.36
N ILE A 385 15.27 14.72 -11.07
CA ILE A 385 14.37 15.67 -11.73
C ILE A 385 14.65 17.12 -11.30
N ALA A 386 14.92 17.37 -10.02
CA ALA A 386 15.23 18.70 -9.51
C ALA A 386 16.61 19.20 -9.99
N ASP A 387 17.63 18.35 -9.94
CA ASP A 387 18.97 18.56 -10.51
C ASP A 387 18.89 18.96 -11.98
N TYR A 388 18.10 18.23 -12.78
CA TYR A 388 17.90 18.53 -14.19
C TYR A 388 17.22 19.89 -14.41
N VAL A 389 16.17 20.22 -13.63
CA VAL A 389 15.47 21.50 -13.76
C VAL A 389 16.33 22.68 -13.27
N ALA A 390 17.18 22.48 -12.26
CA ALA A 390 18.14 23.49 -11.78
C ALA A 390 19.29 23.70 -12.77
N THR A 391 19.94 22.64 -13.24
CA THR A 391 21.03 22.72 -14.24
C THR A 391 20.58 23.21 -15.62
N THR A 392 19.27 23.21 -15.89
CA THR A 392 18.69 23.77 -17.12
C THR A 392 17.74 24.95 -16.86
N PHE A 393 17.85 25.63 -15.71
CA PHE A 393 16.86 26.62 -15.23
C PHE A 393 16.48 27.66 -16.29
N ASP A 394 17.45 28.30 -16.95
CA ASP A 394 17.22 29.36 -17.95
C ASP A 394 16.50 28.88 -19.23
N VAL A 395 16.36 27.57 -19.43
CA VAL A 395 15.55 26.98 -20.52
C VAL A 395 14.05 26.95 -20.16
N TRP A 396 13.72 27.01 -18.87
CA TRP A 396 12.36 26.92 -18.34
C TRP A 396 11.78 28.30 -18.00
N LYS A 397 10.48 28.48 -18.22
CA LYS A 397 9.77 29.66 -17.72
C LYS A 397 9.47 29.48 -16.24
N LEU A 398 9.48 30.55 -15.45
CA LEU A 398 9.12 30.51 -14.02
C LEU A 398 7.73 29.86 -13.76
N ARG A 399 6.75 30.00 -14.67
CA ARG A 399 5.45 29.29 -14.58
C ARG A 399 5.56 27.76 -14.64
N GLN A 400 6.60 27.24 -15.30
CA GLN A 400 6.87 25.80 -15.43
C GLN A 400 7.62 25.29 -14.19
N VAL A 401 8.64 26.00 -13.73
CA VAL A 401 9.39 25.66 -12.51
C VAL A 401 8.48 25.70 -11.28
N LEU A 402 7.64 26.72 -11.14
CA LEU A 402 6.64 26.79 -10.06
C LEU A 402 5.69 25.57 -10.06
N PHE A 403 5.31 25.06 -11.23
CA PHE A 403 4.45 23.88 -11.30
C PHE A 403 5.18 22.59 -10.88
N VAL A 404 6.50 22.49 -11.12
CA VAL A 404 7.34 21.40 -10.58
C VAL A 404 7.50 21.54 -9.06
N LEU A 405 7.72 22.75 -8.55
CA LEU A 405 7.81 23.01 -7.10
C LEU A 405 6.51 22.67 -6.36
N ILE A 406 5.34 22.98 -6.93
CA ILE A 406 4.03 22.56 -6.38
C ILE A 406 3.90 21.03 -6.36
N LEU A 407 4.41 20.32 -7.37
CA LEU A 407 4.40 18.85 -7.37
C LEU A 407 5.37 18.25 -6.33
N PHE A 408 6.50 18.91 -6.05
CA PHE A 408 7.41 18.51 -4.97
C PHE A 408 6.85 18.80 -3.58
N GLU A 409 6.14 19.91 -3.39
CA GLU A 409 5.37 20.19 -2.16
C GLU A 409 4.33 19.10 -1.88
N ASN A 410 3.56 18.71 -2.90
CA ASN A 410 2.61 17.59 -2.84
C ASN A 410 3.26 16.21 -2.57
N LEU A 411 4.59 16.09 -2.66
CA LEU A 411 5.37 14.88 -2.35
C LEU A 411 6.14 15.01 -1.02
N ALA A 412 6.17 16.18 -0.39
CA ALA A 412 7.05 16.60 0.71
C ALA A 412 8.56 16.45 0.41
N PHE A 413 8.95 16.83 -0.82
CA PHE A 413 10.34 16.86 -1.27
C PHE A 413 10.85 18.30 -1.35
N ARG A 414 12.04 18.57 -0.79
CA ARG A 414 12.67 19.90 -0.82
C ARG A 414 14.04 19.84 -1.49
N HIS A 415 14.20 20.60 -2.56
CA HIS A 415 15.48 20.75 -3.24
C HIS A 415 15.98 22.18 -3.06
N THR A 416 17.00 22.36 -2.21
CA THR A 416 17.54 23.68 -1.83
C THR A 416 17.87 24.50 -3.06
N ASP A 417 18.77 23.98 -3.88
CA ASP A 417 19.43 24.71 -4.96
C ASP A 417 18.42 25.16 -6.05
N LEU A 418 17.33 24.41 -6.21
CA LEU A 418 16.25 24.76 -7.15
C LEU A 418 15.29 25.82 -6.57
N MET A 419 15.07 25.81 -5.26
CA MET A 419 14.28 26.84 -4.58
C MET A 419 15.10 28.13 -4.41
N ASP A 420 16.40 28.05 -4.19
CA ASP A 420 17.27 29.23 -4.10
C ASP A 420 17.38 29.93 -5.46
N LEU A 421 17.67 29.18 -6.55
CA LEU A 421 17.63 29.72 -7.94
C LEU A 421 16.25 30.31 -8.31
N PHE A 422 15.15 29.70 -7.85
CA PHE A 422 13.81 30.24 -8.10
C PHE A 422 13.52 31.50 -7.27
N MET A 423 14.06 31.59 -6.05
CA MET A 423 13.92 32.76 -5.18
C MET A 423 14.60 33.98 -5.82
N GLU A 424 15.86 33.84 -6.22
CA GLU A 424 16.65 34.89 -6.88
C GLU A 424 15.96 35.41 -8.14
N LYS A 425 15.60 34.50 -9.06
CA LYS A 425 14.95 34.86 -10.34
C LYS A 425 13.58 35.50 -10.17
N VAL A 426 12.90 35.31 -9.03
CA VAL A 426 11.63 36.00 -8.71
C VAL A 426 11.85 37.42 -8.16
N VAL A 427 12.98 37.69 -7.50
CA VAL A 427 13.37 39.07 -7.10
C VAL A 427 13.69 39.92 -8.34
N ASP A 428 14.34 39.31 -9.34
CA ASP A 428 14.64 39.90 -10.65
C ASP A 428 13.39 40.08 -11.53
N GLU A 429 12.71 38.98 -11.91
CA GLU A 429 11.59 39.01 -12.85
C GLU A 429 10.25 39.38 -12.19
N ARG A 430 10.18 40.53 -11.51
CA ARG A 430 8.97 40.98 -10.77
C ARG A 430 7.67 40.95 -11.62
N GLY A 431 7.77 41.13 -12.94
CA GLY A 431 6.65 41.03 -13.89
C GLY A 431 6.03 39.62 -14.06
N PHE A 432 6.64 38.57 -13.52
CA PHE A 432 6.05 37.23 -13.43
C PHE A 432 4.94 37.16 -12.37
N LEU A 433 5.04 37.99 -11.32
CA LEU A 433 4.16 37.94 -10.16
C LEU A 433 2.74 38.42 -10.49
N ASN A 434 1.79 37.57 -10.16
CA ASN A 434 0.35 37.78 -10.25
C ASN A 434 -0.28 37.08 -9.04
N MET A 435 -1.47 37.49 -8.62
CA MET A 435 -2.13 36.98 -7.41
C MET A 435 -2.06 35.44 -7.25
N LYS A 436 -2.34 34.66 -8.31
CA LYS A 436 -2.30 33.19 -8.22
C LYS A 436 -0.88 32.64 -8.08
N SER A 437 0.11 33.22 -8.77
CA SER A 437 1.52 32.89 -8.53
C SER A 437 1.95 33.23 -7.11
N ILE A 438 1.64 34.44 -6.62
CA ILE A 438 2.04 34.94 -5.29
C ILE A 438 1.56 33.97 -4.20
N VAL A 439 0.26 33.68 -4.14
CA VAL A 439 -0.32 32.75 -3.15
C VAL A 439 0.29 31.35 -3.25
N SER A 440 0.55 30.86 -4.47
CA SER A 440 1.14 29.52 -4.68
C SER A 440 2.60 29.44 -4.22
N ILE A 441 3.40 30.48 -4.49
CA ILE A 441 4.81 30.55 -4.08
C ILE A 441 4.92 30.65 -2.56
N LEU A 442 4.17 31.57 -1.94
CA LEU A 442 4.18 31.72 -0.47
C LEU A 442 3.77 30.42 0.22
N HIS A 443 2.76 29.71 -0.30
CA HIS A 443 2.34 28.41 0.22
C HIS A 443 3.45 27.36 0.09
N VAL A 444 4.13 27.25 -1.05
CA VAL A 444 5.20 26.25 -1.26
C VAL A 444 6.40 26.50 -0.33
N TYR A 445 6.84 27.75 -0.18
CA TYR A 445 8.00 28.09 0.65
C TYR A 445 7.68 27.94 2.16
N ALA A 446 6.44 28.23 2.57
CA ALA A 446 5.97 27.95 3.92
C ALA A 446 5.80 26.43 4.18
N SER A 447 5.15 25.67 3.30
CA SER A 447 4.96 24.21 3.44
C SER A 447 6.30 23.46 3.53
N LEU A 448 7.29 23.85 2.70
CA LEU A 448 8.61 23.23 2.69
C LEU A 448 9.59 23.86 3.69
N ASN A 449 9.17 24.87 4.46
CA ASN A 449 9.98 25.62 5.45
C ASN A 449 11.35 26.02 4.88
N HIS A 450 11.35 26.67 3.70
CA HIS A 450 12.56 26.97 2.92
C HIS A 450 12.88 28.47 2.93
N LEU A 451 13.63 28.92 3.95
CA LEU A 451 14.21 30.25 4.02
C LEU A 451 15.61 30.19 4.63
N HIS A 452 16.64 30.43 3.81
CA HIS A 452 18.04 30.55 4.22
C HIS A 452 18.81 31.40 3.21
N GLY A 453 19.88 32.07 3.65
CA GLY A 453 20.71 32.93 2.80
C GLY A 453 20.22 34.39 2.71
N GLY A 454 21.06 35.25 2.13
CA GLY A 454 20.85 36.70 2.05
C GLY A 454 19.57 37.14 1.30
N PRO A 455 19.26 36.59 0.11
CA PRO A 455 18.10 37.03 -0.69
C PRO A 455 16.73 36.81 -0.03
N ALA A 456 16.64 35.96 1.00
CA ALA A 456 15.37 35.57 1.63
C ALA A 456 14.55 36.76 2.14
N ARG A 457 15.21 37.82 2.63
CA ARG A 457 14.51 39.04 3.06
C ARG A 457 13.99 39.85 1.88
N GLU A 458 14.83 40.10 0.87
CA GLU A 458 14.45 40.86 -0.33
C GLU A 458 13.33 40.18 -1.12
N PHE A 459 13.33 38.84 -1.15
CA PHE A 459 12.24 38.02 -1.69
C PHE A 459 10.93 38.21 -0.93
N LEU A 460 10.94 38.14 0.41
CA LEU A 460 9.73 38.33 1.22
C LEU A 460 9.21 39.78 1.11
N ASP A 461 10.10 40.77 1.14
CA ASP A 461 9.76 42.19 0.94
C ASP A 461 9.17 42.44 -0.47
N ALA A 462 9.76 41.87 -1.52
CA ALA A 462 9.25 41.96 -2.89
C ALA A 462 7.89 41.27 -3.07
N MET A 463 7.70 40.10 -2.47
CA MET A 463 6.43 39.37 -2.47
C MET A 463 5.35 40.09 -1.65
N GLY A 464 5.72 40.75 -0.54
CA GLY A 464 4.84 41.58 0.27
C GLY A 464 4.39 42.84 -0.47
N ALA A 465 5.31 43.52 -1.15
CA ALA A 465 5.01 44.65 -2.03
C ALA A 465 4.11 44.24 -3.22
N ALA A 466 4.40 43.10 -3.85
CA ALA A 466 3.57 42.56 -4.93
C ALA A 466 2.15 42.19 -4.46
N LEU A 467 2.01 41.59 -3.27
CA LEU A 467 0.69 41.33 -2.66
C LEU A 467 -0.03 42.64 -2.35
N THR A 468 0.67 43.66 -1.84
CA THR A 468 0.13 44.99 -1.53
C THR A 468 -0.53 45.62 -2.77
N GLY A 469 0.06 45.44 -3.95
CA GLY A 469 -0.52 45.90 -5.23
C GLY A 469 -1.80 45.16 -5.69
N TYR A 470 -2.15 44.01 -5.09
CA TYR A 470 -3.35 43.23 -5.43
C TYR A 470 -4.44 43.25 -4.35
N LEU A 471 -4.26 44.02 -3.27
CA LEU A 471 -5.14 44.04 -2.10
C LEU A 471 -6.62 44.37 -2.36
N HIS A 472 -6.92 45.17 -3.39
CA HIS A 472 -8.30 45.49 -3.79
C HIS A 472 -8.96 44.45 -4.71
N HIS A 473 -8.24 43.39 -5.08
CA HIS A 473 -8.68 42.36 -6.05
C HIS A 473 -8.48 40.92 -5.55
N ILE A 474 -7.89 40.73 -4.37
CA ILE A 474 -7.70 39.42 -3.74
C ILE A 474 -8.94 39.03 -2.92
N SER A 475 -9.40 37.79 -3.05
CA SER A 475 -10.50 37.28 -2.22
C SER A 475 -10.01 37.00 -0.79
N SER A 476 -10.92 37.11 0.18
CA SER A 476 -10.62 36.99 1.61
C SER A 476 -9.93 35.67 1.98
N GLU A 477 -10.33 34.54 1.37
CA GLU A 477 -9.60 33.26 1.52
C GLU A 477 -8.15 33.30 1.01
N ASN A 478 -7.90 33.96 -0.12
CA ASN A 478 -6.55 34.07 -0.68
C ASN A 478 -5.67 35.04 0.12
N LEU A 479 -6.26 36.10 0.67
CA LEU A 479 -5.59 37.00 1.61
C LEU A 479 -5.21 36.26 2.90
N LEU A 480 -6.15 35.49 3.49
CA LEU A 480 -5.89 34.62 4.63
C LEU A 480 -4.77 33.61 4.33
N ASN A 481 -4.80 32.95 3.18
CA ASN A 481 -3.76 32.00 2.75
C ASN A 481 -2.38 32.67 2.65
N ALA A 482 -2.29 33.85 2.04
CA ALA A 482 -1.04 34.57 1.85
C ALA A 482 -0.47 35.10 3.18
N VAL A 483 -1.30 35.77 4.00
CA VAL A 483 -0.88 36.33 5.29
C VAL A 483 -0.47 35.23 6.26
N CYS A 484 -1.21 34.11 6.34
CA CYS A 484 -0.76 32.96 7.15
C CYS A 484 0.59 32.43 6.67
N SER A 485 0.81 32.34 5.35
CA SER A 485 2.09 31.87 4.80
C SER A 485 3.26 32.81 5.16
N PHE A 486 3.05 34.13 5.11
CA PHE A 486 4.03 35.12 5.57
C PHE A 486 4.32 34.99 7.07
N CYS A 487 3.30 34.85 7.91
CA CYS A 487 3.48 34.71 9.35
C CYS A 487 4.19 33.39 9.74
N LEU A 488 3.90 32.29 9.03
CA LEU A 488 4.65 31.02 9.17
C LEU A 488 6.13 31.16 8.78
N MET A 489 6.43 32.10 7.88
CA MET A 489 7.77 32.47 7.40
C MET A 489 8.44 33.59 8.22
N ASN A 490 7.87 33.96 9.38
CA ASN A 490 8.35 35.05 10.25
C ASN A 490 8.52 36.41 9.52
N HIS A 491 7.54 36.76 8.68
CA HIS A 491 7.46 38.05 8.01
C HIS A 491 6.06 38.64 8.18
N PHE A 492 5.97 39.93 8.54
CA PHE A 492 4.72 40.56 8.96
C PHE A 492 4.39 41.81 8.11
N PRO A 493 3.86 41.63 6.88
CA PRO A 493 3.57 42.75 5.99
C PRO A 493 2.31 43.48 6.48
N LEU A 494 2.50 44.65 7.09
CA LEU A 494 1.47 45.37 7.83
C LEU A 494 0.22 45.72 7.00
N ALA A 495 0.36 46.06 5.71
CA ALA A 495 -0.80 46.41 4.87
C ALA A 495 -1.73 45.20 4.62
N PRO A 496 -1.26 44.04 4.11
CA PRO A 496 -2.04 42.80 4.08
C PRO A 496 -2.63 42.37 5.43
N ILE A 497 -1.88 42.48 6.53
CA ILE A 497 -2.35 42.11 7.88
C ILE A 497 -3.50 43.03 8.34
N ASN A 498 -3.33 44.35 8.23
CA ASN A 498 -4.33 45.33 8.65
C ASN A 498 -5.61 45.27 7.82
N GLN A 499 -5.55 44.80 6.56
CA GLN A 499 -6.75 44.50 5.77
C GLN A 499 -7.41 43.19 6.22
N LEU A 500 -6.65 42.11 6.40
CA LEU A 500 -7.23 40.83 6.84
C LEU A 500 -7.91 40.91 8.21
N LEU A 501 -7.47 41.84 9.06
CA LEU A 501 -8.06 42.14 10.37
C LEU A 501 -9.23 43.15 10.31
N GLN A 502 -9.77 43.45 9.12
CA GLN A 502 -11.04 44.15 8.96
C GLN A 502 -12.21 43.21 9.30
N LYS A 503 -13.20 43.71 10.04
CA LYS A 503 -14.25 42.87 10.64
C LYS A 503 -15.10 42.19 9.56
N ASP A 504 -15.45 42.93 8.52
CA ASP A 504 -16.19 42.49 7.35
C ASP A 504 -15.51 41.32 6.61
N ILE A 505 -14.19 41.36 6.46
CA ILE A 505 -13.39 40.27 5.86
C ILE A 505 -13.36 39.03 6.75
N ILE A 506 -13.32 39.19 8.08
CA ILE A 506 -13.39 38.07 9.03
C ILE A 506 -14.80 37.47 9.06
N ASP A 507 -15.85 38.29 9.08
CA ASP A 507 -17.24 37.84 9.05
C ASP A 507 -17.54 37.09 7.74
N GLU A 508 -17.00 37.51 6.58
CA GLU A 508 -17.04 36.76 5.32
C GLU A 508 -16.37 35.38 5.45
N LEU A 509 -15.13 35.33 5.98
CA LEU A 509 -14.37 34.09 6.18
C LEU A 509 -15.11 33.09 7.08
N LEU A 510 -15.79 33.57 8.13
CA LEU A 510 -16.56 32.76 9.07
C LEU A 510 -17.93 32.29 8.52
N MET A 511 -18.37 32.84 7.39
CA MET A 511 -19.62 32.47 6.69
C MET A 511 -19.38 31.64 5.41
N SER A 512 -18.12 31.39 5.05
CA SER A 512 -17.72 30.58 3.88
C SER A 512 -17.97 29.07 4.04
N ASP A 513 -18.10 28.36 2.91
CA ASP A 513 -18.14 26.87 2.83
C ASP A 513 -16.95 26.20 3.54
N ASN A 514 -15.80 26.88 3.65
CA ASN A 514 -14.56 26.37 4.24
C ASN A 514 -14.37 26.78 5.72
N LYS A 515 -15.44 27.16 6.42
CA LYS A 515 -15.43 27.73 7.78
C LYS A 515 -14.40 27.14 8.75
N GLU A 516 -14.36 25.81 8.92
CA GLU A 516 -13.44 25.14 9.86
C GLU A 516 -11.96 25.39 9.51
N ARG A 517 -11.62 25.30 8.22
CA ARG A 517 -10.27 25.55 7.70
C ARG A 517 -9.87 27.02 7.87
N ASN A 518 -10.82 27.94 7.72
CA ASN A 518 -10.59 29.37 7.86
C ASN A 518 -10.47 29.78 9.34
N ILE A 519 -11.24 29.18 10.25
CA ILE A 519 -11.05 29.31 11.71
C ILE A 519 -9.65 28.84 12.12
N TYR A 520 -9.23 27.64 11.71
CA TYR A 520 -7.89 27.11 12.04
C TYR A 520 -6.75 28.03 11.56
N LYS A 521 -6.89 28.62 10.36
CA LYS A 521 -5.90 29.59 9.85
C LYS A 521 -5.92 30.94 10.58
N LEU A 522 -7.09 31.44 10.97
CA LEU A 522 -7.21 32.63 11.81
C LEU A 522 -6.63 32.40 13.23
N GLN A 523 -6.74 31.19 13.77
CA GLN A 523 -6.09 30.80 15.03
C GLN A 523 -4.56 30.75 14.90
N ILE A 524 -4.03 30.16 13.82
CA ILE A 524 -2.58 30.24 13.49
C ILE A 524 -2.14 31.70 13.41
N LEU A 525 -2.87 32.57 12.71
CA LEU A 525 -2.55 34.00 12.60
C LEU A 525 -2.53 34.70 13.97
N ALA A 526 -3.51 34.43 14.84
CA ALA A 526 -3.57 34.97 16.19
C ALA A 526 -2.39 34.49 17.07
N ALA A 527 -2.02 33.21 16.97
CA ALA A 527 -0.83 32.66 17.62
C ALA A 527 0.48 33.15 16.99
N CYS A 528 0.48 33.58 15.73
CA CYS A 528 1.61 34.28 15.13
C CYS A 528 1.79 35.67 15.76
N LEU A 529 0.77 36.53 15.65
CA LEU A 529 0.86 37.93 16.11
C LEU A 529 1.10 38.08 17.62
N LYS A 530 0.57 37.18 18.47
CA LYS A 530 0.71 37.24 19.94
C LYS A 530 2.08 36.80 20.49
N LEU A 531 2.93 36.16 19.68
CA LEU A 531 4.25 35.65 20.13
C LEU A 531 5.44 36.50 19.67
N ASP A 532 5.24 37.36 18.68
CA ASP A 532 6.27 38.25 18.10
C ASP A 532 6.01 39.74 18.39
N ASP A 533 5.12 40.04 19.36
CA ASP A 533 4.74 41.40 19.82
C ASP A 533 4.49 42.42 18.69
N VAL A 534 3.90 41.96 17.58
CA VAL A 534 3.73 42.75 16.35
C VAL A 534 2.77 43.93 16.60
N PRO A 535 3.19 45.21 16.43
CA PRO A 535 2.35 46.37 16.70
C PRO A 535 1.19 46.55 15.70
N CYS A 536 0.14 45.75 15.83
CA CYS A 536 -1.10 45.91 15.07
C CYS A 536 -1.97 47.02 15.69
N HIS A 537 -2.46 47.95 14.86
CA HIS A 537 -3.22 49.11 15.31
C HIS A 537 -4.64 48.82 15.84
N LYS A 538 -5.05 47.54 15.92
CA LYS A 538 -6.25 47.10 16.62
C LYS A 538 -5.91 45.86 17.44
N ALA A 539 -6.13 45.91 18.76
CA ALA A 539 -5.97 44.76 19.63
C ALA A 539 -6.97 43.66 19.23
N VAL A 540 -6.47 42.46 18.94
CA VAL A 540 -7.26 41.39 18.31
C VAL A 540 -7.84 40.45 19.36
N ASP A 541 -8.87 40.90 20.07
CA ASP A 541 -9.76 40.04 20.86
C ASP A 541 -10.75 39.31 19.93
N LEU A 542 -10.19 38.45 19.08
CA LEU A 542 -10.97 37.56 18.22
C LEU A 542 -11.56 36.43 19.06
N VAL A 543 -12.84 36.58 19.43
CA VAL A 543 -13.65 35.52 20.03
C VAL A 543 -13.98 34.45 18.96
N LEU A 544 -12.97 33.68 18.58
CA LEU A 544 -13.09 32.57 17.64
C LEU A 544 -13.73 31.35 18.33
N PRO A 545 -14.57 30.56 17.62
CA PRO A 545 -15.16 29.35 18.18
C PRO A 545 -14.10 28.37 18.67
N SER A 546 -14.30 27.81 19.87
CA SER A 546 -13.45 26.75 20.41
C SER A 546 -13.67 25.45 19.65
N LEU A 547 -12.70 25.07 18.81
CA LEU A 547 -12.60 23.73 18.24
C LEU A 547 -12.33 22.72 19.38
N PRO A 548 -12.78 21.46 19.25
CA PRO A 548 -12.44 20.42 20.22
C PRO A 548 -10.91 20.22 20.28
N PRO A 549 -10.34 19.94 21.46
CA PRO A 549 -8.90 19.77 21.60
C PRO A 549 -8.40 18.60 20.74
N ALA A 550 -7.43 18.88 19.88
CA ALA A 550 -6.71 17.83 19.17
C ALA A 550 -5.88 17.00 20.17
N PRO A 551 -5.65 15.70 19.93
CA PRO A 551 -4.78 14.91 20.79
C PRO A 551 -3.35 15.46 20.72
N LEU A 552 -2.72 15.61 21.89
CA LEU A 552 -1.32 16.02 22.01
C LEU A 552 -0.40 14.86 21.59
N TYR A 553 0.50 15.14 20.65
CA TYR A 553 1.50 14.17 20.15
C TYR A 553 2.90 14.78 20.28
N PRO A 554 3.58 14.67 21.44
CA PRO A 554 4.94 15.17 21.62
C PRO A 554 5.89 14.57 20.58
N ASN A 555 6.58 15.42 19.83
CA ASN A 555 7.47 14.98 18.75
C ASN A 555 8.83 14.53 19.31
N ALA A 556 8.83 13.42 20.05
CA ALA A 556 9.96 12.91 20.83
C ALA A 556 11.26 12.69 20.04
N LYS A 557 11.21 12.59 18.70
CA LYS A 557 12.41 12.52 17.85
C LYS A 557 13.08 13.88 17.64
N VAL A 558 12.31 14.97 17.69
CA VAL A 558 12.87 16.32 17.73
C VAL A 558 13.38 16.62 19.16
N ALA A 559 12.73 16.13 20.22
CA ALA A 559 13.28 16.16 21.57
C ALA A 559 14.65 15.47 21.66
N GLU A 560 14.74 14.22 21.20
CA GLU A 560 15.99 13.43 21.15
C GLU A 560 17.11 14.13 20.37
N VAL A 561 16.77 14.74 19.22
CA VAL A 561 17.72 15.54 18.43
C VAL A 561 18.12 16.83 19.16
N LEU A 562 17.20 17.55 19.80
CA LEU A 562 17.53 18.77 20.54
C LEU A 562 18.36 18.47 21.80
N SER A 563 18.04 17.43 22.58
CA SER A 563 18.86 16.99 23.71
C SER A 563 20.26 16.56 23.29
N SER A 564 20.41 15.91 22.13
CA SER A 564 21.74 15.52 21.61
C SER A 564 22.54 16.65 20.96
N LEU A 565 21.89 17.74 20.53
CA LEU A 565 22.54 18.93 19.94
C LEU A 565 22.83 20.04 20.97
N LEU A 566 21.96 20.20 21.97
CA LEU A 566 21.98 21.33 22.91
C LEU A 566 22.23 20.92 24.36
N GLY A 567 21.98 19.65 24.71
CA GLY A 567 21.96 19.16 26.09
C GLY A 567 20.60 19.36 26.79
N GLU A 568 20.41 18.64 27.90
CA GLU A 568 19.21 18.80 28.74
C GLU A 568 19.20 20.18 29.42
N GLY A 569 18.02 20.80 29.52
CA GLY A 569 17.85 22.11 30.16
C GLY A 569 18.00 23.34 29.26
N TYR A 570 18.18 23.16 27.95
CA TYR A 570 18.31 24.27 26.97
C TYR A 570 17.04 24.53 26.13
N PHE A 571 15.99 23.73 26.32
CA PHE A 571 14.68 23.92 25.69
C PHE A 571 13.54 23.44 26.60
N LEU A 572 12.34 23.99 26.41
CA LEU A 572 11.12 23.55 27.07
C LEU A 572 10.30 22.68 26.11
N GLU A 573 9.85 21.51 26.55
CA GLU A 573 8.88 20.72 25.78
C GLU A 573 7.44 21.19 26.02
N ASN A 574 6.58 20.95 25.03
CA ASN A 574 5.13 20.96 25.16
C ASN A 574 4.52 22.29 25.69
N VAL A 575 5.05 23.43 25.21
CA VAL A 575 4.65 24.76 25.67
C VAL A 575 3.24 25.10 25.17
N GLN A 576 2.29 25.20 26.11
CA GLN A 576 0.90 25.53 25.81
C GLN A 576 0.70 27.02 25.54
N LEU A 577 0.01 27.33 24.44
CA LEU A 577 -0.34 28.67 24.00
C LEU A 577 -1.85 28.96 24.19
N PRO A 578 -2.25 30.25 24.21
CA PRO A 578 -3.66 30.65 24.23
C PRO A 578 -4.49 29.94 23.15
N HIS A 579 -5.75 29.65 23.47
CA HIS A 579 -6.71 28.90 22.64
C HIS A 579 -6.29 27.43 22.36
N ASN A 580 -5.74 26.73 23.38
CA ASN A 580 -5.32 25.31 23.29
C ASN A 580 -4.35 25.01 22.14
N HIS A 581 -3.49 25.96 21.79
CA HIS A 581 -2.40 25.74 20.85
C HIS A 581 -1.17 25.18 21.60
N HIS A 582 -0.26 24.55 20.86
CA HIS A 582 0.89 23.83 21.39
C HIS A 582 2.13 24.18 20.57
N ILE A 583 3.26 24.42 21.23
CA ILE A 583 4.58 24.36 20.62
C ILE A 583 5.27 23.11 21.17
N ASP A 584 5.72 22.23 20.28
CA ASP A 584 6.38 20.99 20.72
C ASP A 584 7.67 21.31 21.51
N PHE A 585 8.44 22.33 21.10
CA PHE A 585 9.67 22.78 21.77
C PHE A 585 9.87 24.31 21.68
N GLU A 586 10.20 24.98 22.80
CA GLU A 586 10.70 26.36 22.86
C GLU A 586 12.21 26.35 23.16
N ILE A 587 13.01 27.02 22.33
CA ILE A 587 14.47 27.17 22.50
C ILE A 587 14.78 28.66 22.71
N ARG A 588 15.65 28.99 23.69
CA ARG A 588 16.07 30.38 23.98
C ARG A 588 17.49 30.63 23.50
N MET A 589 17.70 31.75 22.81
CA MET A 589 19.00 32.13 22.23
C MET A 589 19.42 33.54 22.66
N ASP A 590 20.70 33.84 22.48
CA ASP A 590 21.26 35.18 22.62
C ASP A 590 20.74 36.15 21.53
N SER A 591 20.95 37.45 21.73
CA SER A 591 20.47 38.50 20.82
C SER A 591 21.04 38.40 19.40
N ASN A 592 22.23 37.79 19.22
CA ASN A 592 22.86 37.61 17.92
C ASN A 592 22.54 36.24 17.26
N ARG A 593 21.84 35.34 17.96
CA ARG A 593 21.49 33.97 17.52
C ARG A 593 22.72 33.09 17.27
N SER A 594 23.76 33.31 18.05
CA SER A 594 25.04 32.61 18.09
C SER A 594 25.08 31.48 19.12
N GLU A 595 24.41 31.65 20.26
CA GLU A 595 24.50 30.76 21.42
C GLU A 595 23.09 30.49 22.03
N VAL A 596 22.94 29.33 22.68
CA VAL A 596 21.67 28.89 23.29
C VAL A 596 21.77 29.04 24.81
N LEU A 597 20.73 29.59 25.43
CA LEU A 597 20.72 29.99 26.84
C LEU A 597 20.09 28.90 27.73
N PRO A 598 20.72 28.49 28.84
CA PRO A 598 20.17 27.49 29.74
C PRO A 598 18.96 28.02 30.53
N LEU A 599 17.99 27.15 30.79
CA LEU A 599 16.79 27.47 31.58
C LEU A 599 17.11 27.30 33.07
N SER A 600 17.47 28.38 33.75
CA SER A 600 17.66 28.43 35.21
C SER A 600 17.20 29.77 35.81
N ASP A 601 16.59 29.68 36.99
CA ASP A 601 16.19 30.77 37.90
C ASP A 601 15.26 31.89 37.40
N ALA A 602 13.94 31.64 37.43
CA ALA A 602 12.92 32.67 37.72
C ALA A 602 11.57 32.07 38.23
N ASN A 603 11.41 31.99 39.56
CA ASN A 603 10.18 31.99 40.42
C ASN A 603 8.81 31.55 39.81
N VAL A 604 8.06 30.53 40.33
CA VAL A 604 7.51 30.29 41.70
C VAL A 604 6.21 31.07 42.02
N VAL A 605 5.31 30.49 42.85
CA VAL A 605 3.95 30.95 43.29
C VAL A 605 2.82 30.50 42.33
N THR A 606 1.70 29.84 42.72
CA THR A 606 1.00 29.67 44.03
C THR A 606 0.44 28.24 44.27
N SER A 607 0.11 27.94 45.53
CA SER A 607 -0.71 26.85 46.13
C SER A 607 -1.91 26.25 45.35
N GLY A 608 -2.42 25.04 45.65
CA GLY A 608 -2.00 24.04 46.65
C GLY A 608 -3.11 23.06 47.10
N THR A 609 -2.84 22.28 48.17
CA THR A 609 -3.70 21.30 48.93
C THR A 609 -4.16 19.99 48.27
N ASP A 610 -3.84 18.87 48.94
CA ASP A 610 -4.37 17.52 48.72
C ASP A 610 -5.79 17.32 49.27
N ILE A 611 -6.61 16.51 48.57
CA ILE A 611 -7.59 15.59 49.20
C ILE A 611 -7.59 14.26 48.43
N GLN A 612 -7.53 13.14 49.15
CA GLN A 612 -7.61 11.79 48.56
C GLN A 612 -9.06 11.37 48.21
N ARG A 613 -9.15 10.32 47.37
CA ARG A 613 -10.17 9.24 47.46
C ARG A 613 -11.54 9.45 46.77
N SER A 614 -11.58 9.21 45.47
CA SER A 614 -12.81 8.82 44.74
C SER A 614 -12.55 7.89 43.53
N GLN A 615 -11.71 6.87 43.69
CA GLN A 615 -11.78 5.72 42.78
C GLN A 615 -13.11 4.97 42.94
N ALA A 616 -13.54 4.31 41.86
CA ALA A 616 -14.74 3.47 41.76
C ALA A 616 -16.12 4.17 41.71
N GLN A 617 -16.36 5.01 40.69
CA GLN A 617 -17.64 4.99 39.95
C GLN A 617 -17.56 5.71 38.59
N HIS A 618 -17.22 4.95 37.53
CA HIS A 618 -17.61 5.15 36.10
C HIS A 618 -16.94 4.03 35.27
N ARG A 619 -17.56 2.84 35.20
CA ARG A 619 -17.04 1.70 34.43
C ARG A 619 -18.15 0.77 33.93
N GLN A 620 -18.97 1.25 32.99
CA GLN A 620 -19.78 0.43 32.06
C GLN A 620 -20.50 1.34 31.05
N GLU A 621 -19.85 1.70 29.94
CA GLU A 621 -20.50 1.98 28.63
C GLU A 621 -19.49 2.30 27.49
N VAL A 622 -18.55 1.38 27.22
CA VAL A 622 -17.95 1.24 25.87
C VAL A 622 -17.82 -0.25 25.54
N VAL A 623 -18.95 -0.88 25.25
CA VAL A 623 -19.00 -2.10 24.44
C VAL A 623 -19.50 -1.67 23.08
N ASP A 624 -18.71 -1.89 22.04
CA ASP A 624 -18.93 -1.25 20.74
C ASP A 624 -20.18 -1.81 20.04
N LYS A 625 -21.08 -0.92 19.60
CA LYS A 625 -22.46 -1.26 19.17
C LYS A 625 -22.51 -1.68 17.70
N THR A 626 -21.76 -2.72 17.32
CA THR A 626 -21.72 -3.24 15.94
C THR A 626 -21.88 -4.76 15.80
N ALA A 627 -22.04 -5.52 16.89
CA ALA A 627 -22.38 -6.95 16.84
C ALA A 627 -23.86 -7.20 17.20
N THR A 628 -24.58 -7.94 16.37
CA THR A 628 -25.86 -8.57 16.76
C THR A 628 -25.57 -9.74 17.71
N PRO A 629 -26.10 -9.75 18.96
CA PRO A 629 -25.82 -10.84 19.89
C PRO A 629 -26.32 -12.18 19.35
N TRP A 630 -25.45 -13.19 19.28
CA TRP A 630 -25.86 -14.56 18.96
C TRP A 630 -26.73 -15.10 20.09
N SER A 631 -27.95 -15.54 19.79
CA SER A 631 -28.94 -15.99 20.78
C SER A 631 -28.80 -17.46 21.18
N SER A 632 -28.07 -18.27 20.41
CA SER A 632 -27.73 -19.64 20.78
C SER A 632 -26.43 -20.12 20.12
N LEU A 633 -25.71 -21.04 20.78
CA LEU A 633 -24.50 -21.67 20.25
C LEU A 633 -24.75 -22.46 18.95
N GLU A 634 -25.99 -22.87 18.69
CA GLU A 634 -26.39 -23.59 17.46
C GLU A 634 -26.37 -22.70 16.21
N THR A 635 -26.41 -21.38 16.38
CA THR A 635 -26.30 -20.41 15.27
C THR A 635 -24.87 -19.96 15.00
N TYR A 636 -23.89 -20.35 15.82
CA TYR A 636 -22.52 -19.83 15.78
C TYR A 636 -21.71 -20.32 14.56
N PRO A 637 -21.31 -19.44 13.61
CA PRO A 637 -20.78 -19.86 12.32
C PRO A 637 -19.26 -20.09 12.32
N TYR A 638 -18.80 -21.21 12.88
CA TYR A 638 -17.39 -21.66 12.94
C TYR A 638 -16.60 -21.70 11.61
N ASN A 639 -17.26 -21.51 10.46
CA ASN A 639 -16.64 -21.38 9.14
C ASN A 639 -16.31 -19.92 8.76
N ARG A 640 -16.32 -19.00 9.74
CA ARG A 640 -16.04 -17.57 9.60
C ARG A 640 -15.02 -17.10 10.63
N TYR A 641 -14.51 -15.88 10.46
CA TYR A 641 -13.69 -15.23 11.48
C TYR A 641 -14.56 -14.42 12.45
N HIS A 642 -14.17 -14.38 13.73
CA HIS A 642 -14.92 -13.71 14.80
C HIS A 642 -14.08 -12.65 15.53
N PRO A 643 -14.63 -11.44 15.77
CA PRO A 643 -13.99 -10.44 16.63
C PRO A 643 -13.99 -10.90 18.09
N MET A 644 -13.07 -10.39 18.90
CA MET A 644 -12.84 -10.89 20.26
C MET A 644 -14.08 -10.89 21.17
N GLY A 645 -15.01 -9.93 21.00
CA GLY A 645 -16.27 -9.89 21.75
C GLY A 645 -17.14 -11.13 21.53
N GLU A 646 -17.22 -11.61 20.28
CA GLU A 646 -17.93 -12.85 19.94
C GLU A 646 -17.19 -14.10 20.45
N ILE A 647 -15.86 -14.07 20.49
CA ILE A 647 -15.05 -15.17 21.06
C ILE A 647 -15.28 -15.27 22.58
N TYR A 648 -15.29 -14.14 23.31
CA TYR A 648 -15.64 -14.15 24.73
C TYR A 648 -17.06 -14.68 24.98
N GLN A 649 -18.05 -14.22 24.19
CA GLN A 649 -19.43 -14.72 24.31
C GLN A 649 -19.50 -16.23 24.05
N TRP A 650 -18.78 -16.72 23.03
CA TRP A 650 -18.67 -18.14 22.71
C TRP A 650 -18.04 -18.98 23.83
N MET A 651 -17.00 -18.47 24.51
CA MET A 651 -16.38 -19.17 25.65
C MET A 651 -17.36 -19.38 26.82
N SER A 652 -18.14 -18.35 27.15
CA SER A 652 -19.20 -18.45 28.17
C SER A 652 -20.29 -19.42 27.72
N LEU A 653 -20.84 -19.25 26.51
CA LEU A 653 -21.92 -20.09 25.98
C LEU A 653 -21.54 -21.58 25.86
N ILE A 654 -20.28 -21.90 25.56
CA ILE A 654 -19.80 -23.30 25.60
C ILE A 654 -19.74 -23.82 27.03
N SER A 655 -19.24 -23.02 27.98
CA SER A 655 -19.14 -23.42 29.39
C SER A 655 -20.51 -23.58 30.05
N GLU A 656 -21.49 -22.78 29.64
CA GLU A 656 -22.90 -22.86 30.06
C GLU A 656 -23.64 -24.04 29.40
N LYS A 657 -23.31 -24.41 28.16
CA LYS A 657 -23.95 -25.54 27.45
C LYS A 657 -23.36 -26.91 27.80
N TYR A 658 -22.09 -26.97 28.21
CA TYR A 658 -21.40 -28.22 28.55
C TYR A 658 -20.73 -28.18 29.94
N PRO A 659 -21.42 -27.77 31.03
CA PRO A 659 -20.82 -27.59 32.36
C PRO A 659 -20.31 -28.89 32.99
N GLU A 660 -20.72 -30.05 32.47
CA GLU A 660 -20.26 -31.37 32.90
C GLU A 660 -18.88 -31.77 32.38
N VAL A 661 -18.37 -31.07 31.35
CA VAL A 661 -17.02 -31.29 30.80
C VAL A 661 -16.21 -30.01 30.52
N VAL A 662 -16.81 -28.81 30.48
CA VAL A 662 -16.09 -27.54 30.24
C VAL A 662 -16.18 -26.63 31.46
N THR A 663 -15.05 -26.02 31.82
CA THR A 663 -14.99 -24.90 32.75
C THR A 663 -14.09 -23.79 32.21
N GLN A 664 -14.54 -22.55 32.27
CA GLN A 664 -13.75 -21.36 31.93
C GLN A 664 -12.97 -20.89 33.16
N HIS A 665 -11.67 -20.65 33.00
CA HIS A 665 -10.76 -20.22 34.07
C HIS A 665 -10.04 -18.94 33.68
N PHE A 666 -9.93 -18.01 34.63
CA PHE A 666 -9.12 -16.80 34.48
C PHE A 666 -7.62 -17.15 34.54
N LEU A 667 -6.84 -16.56 33.64
CA LEU A 667 -5.40 -16.82 33.48
C LEU A 667 -4.54 -15.62 33.88
N GLY A 668 -5.01 -14.40 33.60
CA GLY A 668 -4.26 -13.16 33.81
C GLY A 668 -4.88 -11.99 33.06
N MET A 669 -4.20 -10.85 33.05
CA MET A 669 -4.57 -9.67 32.24
C MET A 669 -3.52 -9.44 31.15
N THR A 670 -3.96 -8.92 30.01
CA THR A 670 -3.08 -8.37 28.97
C THR A 670 -2.53 -6.99 29.34
N TYR A 671 -1.64 -6.45 28.52
CA TYR A 671 -1.08 -5.11 28.72
C TYR A 671 -2.15 -4.01 28.74
N GLU A 672 -3.11 -4.02 27.81
CA GLU A 672 -4.27 -3.10 27.79
C GLU A 672 -5.38 -3.55 28.78
N THR A 673 -5.04 -4.35 29.79
CA THR A 673 -5.87 -4.78 30.94
C THR A 673 -7.10 -5.63 30.61
N ARG A 674 -7.05 -6.44 29.54
CA ARG A 674 -8.14 -7.34 29.14
C ARG A 674 -7.96 -8.74 29.75
N PRO A 675 -9.04 -9.42 30.18
CA PRO A 675 -8.94 -10.69 30.90
C PRO A 675 -8.66 -11.87 29.95
N MET A 676 -7.52 -12.53 30.16
CA MET A 676 -7.20 -13.80 29.52
C MET A 676 -7.95 -14.94 30.21
N TYR A 677 -8.61 -15.78 29.43
CA TYR A 677 -9.28 -16.99 29.90
C TYR A 677 -8.81 -18.22 29.11
N TYR A 678 -8.77 -19.38 29.75
CA TYR A 678 -8.68 -20.67 29.06
C TYR A 678 -9.92 -21.53 29.36
N LEU A 679 -10.26 -22.41 28.43
CA LEU A 679 -11.24 -23.47 28.64
C LEU A 679 -10.50 -24.73 29.11
N LYS A 680 -10.88 -25.28 30.28
CA LYS A 680 -10.54 -26.64 30.66
C LYS A 680 -11.62 -27.58 30.16
N ILE A 681 -11.29 -28.50 29.26
CA ILE A 681 -12.16 -29.62 28.86
C ILE A 681 -11.70 -30.89 29.57
N SER A 682 -12.57 -31.49 30.37
CA SER A 682 -12.23 -32.55 31.33
C SER A 682 -13.47 -33.34 31.78
N GLN A 683 -13.56 -34.64 31.45
CA GLN A 683 -14.49 -35.54 32.15
C GLN A 683 -14.07 -35.78 33.62
N PRO A 684 -15.01 -35.86 34.58
CA PRO A 684 -14.73 -36.31 35.94
C PRO A 684 -14.06 -37.70 35.98
N SER A 685 -13.04 -37.85 36.83
CA SER A 685 -12.26 -39.09 37.00
C SER A 685 -11.69 -39.18 38.41
N ASN A 686 -11.72 -40.37 39.00
CA ASN A 686 -11.07 -40.66 40.28
C ASN A 686 -9.56 -40.95 40.13
N ASN A 687 -9.08 -41.17 38.90
CA ASN A 687 -7.67 -41.38 38.60
C ASN A 687 -7.00 -40.06 38.17
N PRO A 688 -5.74 -39.81 38.58
CA PRO A 688 -4.93 -38.72 38.03
C PRO A 688 -4.88 -38.78 36.50
N LYS A 689 -5.00 -37.62 35.87
CA LYS A 689 -4.92 -37.43 34.42
C LYS A 689 -3.63 -36.71 34.04
N LYS A 690 -3.25 -36.81 32.78
CA LYS A 690 -2.26 -35.90 32.18
C LYS A 690 -2.96 -34.84 31.34
N SER A 691 -2.25 -33.76 31.06
CA SER A 691 -2.80 -32.53 30.51
C SER A 691 -2.18 -32.21 29.17
N ILE A 692 -2.98 -31.60 28.30
CA ILE A 692 -2.59 -31.08 26.99
C ILE A 692 -2.79 -29.57 27.05
N TRP A 693 -1.74 -28.81 26.77
CA TRP A 693 -1.87 -27.36 26.54
C TRP A 693 -2.03 -27.09 25.04
N MET A 694 -2.98 -26.22 24.69
CA MET A 694 -3.15 -25.68 23.35
C MET A 694 -3.36 -24.17 23.40
N ASP A 695 -2.51 -23.39 22.75
CA ASP A 695 -2.72 -21.96 22.52
C ASP A 695 -2.83 -21.62 21.03
N CYS A 696 -3.63 -20.60 20.75
CA CYS A 696 -3.82 -20.04 19.42
C CYS A 696 -3.69 -18.52 19.45
N GLY A 697 -3.31 -17.92 18.32
CA GLY A 697 -3.34 -16.46 18.16
C GLY A 697 -2.35 -15.72 19.06
N ILE A 698 -1.18 -16.32 19.34
CA ILE A 698 -0.02 -15.65 19.96
C ILE A 698 0.54 -14.53 19.07
N HIS A 699 0.39 -14.64 17.74
CA HIS A 699 0.51 -13.51 16.83
C HIS A 699 -0.86 -13.06 16.33
N ALA A 700 -1.14 -11.76 16.37
CA ALA A 700 -2.48 -11.22 16.16
C ALA A 700 -3.10 -11.49 14.78
N ARG A 701 -2.36 -11.24 13.68
CA ARG A 701 -2.84 -11.40 12.29
C ARG A 701 -3.18 -12.82 11.85
N GLU A 702 -2.82 -13.84 12.62
CA GLU A 702 -2.86 -15.25 12.26
C GLU A 702 -4.24 -15.86 12.56
N TRP A 703 -5.31 -15.19 12.07
CA TRP A 703 -6.73 -15.41 12.43
C TRP A 703 -7.23 -16.85 12.26
N ILE A 704 -6.60 -17.65 11.40
CA ILE A 704 -6.94 -19.07 11.23
C ILE A 704 -6.61 -19.90 12.48
N ALA A 705 -5.65 -19.50 13.31
CA ALA A 705 -5.35 -20.18 14.56
C ALA A 705 -6.48 -20.02 15.61
N PRO A 706 -6.96 -18.80 15.95
CA PRO A 706 -8.17 -18.64 16.78
C PRO A 706 -9.41 -19.35 16.23
N ALA A 707 -9.61 -19.36 14.91
CA ALA A 707 -10.69 -20.13 14.30
C ALA A 707 -10.51 -21.65 14.50
N PHE A 708 -9.28 -22.16 14.38
CA PHE A 708 -8.96 -23.56 14.67
C PHE A 708 -9.18 -23.93 16.14
N CYS A 709 -8.72 -23.15 17.12
CA CYS A 709 -8.96 -23.46 18.53
C CYS A 709 -10.47 -23.59 18.82
N GLN A 710 -11.30 -22.68 18.29
CA GLN A 710 -12.75 -22.73 18.46
C GLN A 710 -13.37 -23.96 17.78
N TRP A 711 -12.91 -24.29 16.58
CA TRP A 711 -13.32 -25.52 15.88
C TRP A 711 -12.90 -26.79 16.65
N PHE A 712 -11.68 -26.86 17.18
CA PHE A 712 -11.18 -28.01 17.93
C PHE A 712 -12.00 -28.25 19.20
N VAL A 713 -12.30 -27.20 19.97
CA VAL A 713 -13.20 -27.27 21.13
C VAL A 713 -14.57 -27.82 20.72
N ARG A 714 -15.15 -27.32 19.61
CA ARG A 714 -16.42 -27.83 19.08
C ARG A 714 -16.34 -29.31 18.69
N GLU A 715 -15.31 -29.72 17.95
CA GLU A 715 -15.12 -31.11 17.51
C GLU A 715 -15.01 -32.08 18.69
N ILE A 716 -14.25 -31.72 19.74
CA ILE A 716 -14.19 -32.52 20.96
C ILE A 716 -15.58 -32.60 21.62
N LEU A 717 -16.28 -31.47 21.76
CA LEU A 717 -17.56 -31.44 22.48
C LEU A 717 -18.73 -32.08 21.73
N GLN A 718 -18.75 -32.04 20.40
CA GLN A 718 -19.74 -32.73 19.58
C GLN A 718 -19.52 -34.24 19.49
N ASN A 719 -18.30 -34.73 19.81
CA ASN A 719 -17.92 -36.13 19.62
C ASN A 719 -17.51 -36.87 20.90
N TYR A 720 -17.38 -36.20 22.06
CA TYR A 720 -16.86 -36.86 23.28
C TYR A 720 -17.73 -38.01 23.77
N GLN A 721 -19.03 -37.98 23.46
CA GLN A 721 -19.94 -39.07 23.74
C GLN A 721 -19.75 -40.17 22.68
N ASP A 722 -20.14 -39.96 21.42
CA ASP A 722 -20.27 -41.06 20.46
C ASP A 722 -18.94 -41.57 19.86
N ASN A 723 -17.91 -40.73 19.77
CA ASN A 723 -16.64 -41.11 19.16
C ASN A 723 -15.71 -41.79 20.19
N SER A 724 -15.53 -43.10 20.05
CA SER A 724 -14.73 -43.92 20.97
C SER A 724 -13.28 -43.45 21.14
N ARG A 725 -12.67 -42.84 20.11
CA ARG A 725 -11.32 -42.26 20.16
C ARG A 725 -11.29 -41.02 21.05
N ILE A 726 -12.22 -40.08 20.85
CA ILE A 726 -12.29 -38.84 21.65
C ILE A 726 -12.74 -39.14 23.08
N ARG A 727 -13.70 -40.06 23.27
CA ARG A 727 -14.11 -40.58 24.60
C ARG A 727 -12.92 -41.21 25.35
N ARG A 728 -12.07 -41.99 24.66
CA ARG A 728 -10.85 -42.59 25.23
C ARG A 728 -9.85 -41.51 25.69
N LEU A 729 -9.62 -40.50 24.86
CA LEU A 729 -8.72 -39.40 25.17
C LEU A 729 -9.23 -38.58 26.36
N LEU A 730 -10.46 -38.05 26.32
CA LEU A 730 -10.99 -37.14 27.35
C LEU A 730 -11.19 -37.79 28.73
N LYS A 731 -11.32 -39.13 28.78
CA LYS A 731 -11.34 -39.90 30.04
C LYS A 731 -9.99 -39.89 30.78
N ASN A 732 -8.88 -39.73 30.07
CA ASN A 732 -7.51 -39.88 30.60
C ASN A 732 -6.67 -38.59 30.48
N LEU A 733 -7.07 -37.69 29.58
CA LEU A 733 -6.45 -36.42 29.31
C LEU A 733 -7.40 -35.26 29.66
N ASP A 734 -6.83 -34.18 30.18
CA ASP A 734 -7.47 -32.86 30.26
C ASP A 734 -6.91 -31.94 29.19
N PHE A 735 -7.76 -31.14 28.56
CA PHE A 735 -7.35 -30.13 27.58
C PHE A 735 -7.46 -28.73 28.20
N TYR A 736 -6.36 -27.98 28.19
CA TYR A 736 -6.34 -26.55 28.47
C TYR A 736 -6.20 -25.80 27.14
N VAL A 737 -7.27 -25.13 26.70
CA VAL A 737 -7.31 -24.42 25.41
C VAL A 737 -7.42 -22.91 25.65
N LEU A 738 -6.45 -22.15 25.14
CA LEU A 738 -6.41 -20.68 25.12
C LEU A 738 -6.70 -20.19 23.68
N PRO A 739 -7.95 -19.78 23.35
CA PRO A 739 -8.34 -19.53 21.96
C PRO A 739 -7.66 -18.31 21.31
N VAL A 740 -7.31 -17.31 22.11
CA VAL A 740 -6.54 -16.13 21.72
C VAL A 740 -5.58 -15.78 22.86
N LEU A 741 -4.28 -15.94 22.65
CA LEU A 741 -3.26 -15.52 23.61
C LEU A 741 -3.00 -14.01 23.52
N ASN A 742 -2.77 -13.49 22.31
CA ASN A 742 -2.52 -12.06 22.07
C ASN A 742 -3.83 -11.29 21.83
N ILE A 743 -4.63 -11.15 22.88
CA ILE A 743 -5.98 -10.57 22.81
C ILE A 743 -5.94 -9.11 22.33
N ASP A 744 -5.01 -8.30 22.84
CA ASP A 744 -4.92 -6.88 22.50
C ASP A 744 -4.50 -6.67 21.04
N GLY A 745 -3.48 -7.41 20.59
CA GLY A 745 -3.08 -7.40 19.20
C GLY A 745 -4.20 -7.92 18.29
N TYR A 746 -4.91 -8.97 18.69
CA TYR A 746 -6.03 -9.53 17.92
C TYR A 746 -7.13 -8.47 17.73
N ILE A 747 -7.57 -7.79 18.78
CA ILE A 747 -8.52 -6.66 18.69
C ILE A 747 -7.98 -5.57 17.76
N TYR A 748 -6.71 -5.18 17.89
CA TYR A 748 -6.07 -4.17 17.04
C TYR A 748 -6.05 -4.55 15.54
N THR A 749 -6.06 -5.85 15.19
CA THR A 749 -6.21 -6.30 13.78
C THR A 749 -7.64 -6.27 13.25
N TRP A 750 -8.65 -6.14 14.12
CA TRP A 750 -10.08 -6.21 13.79
C TRP A 750 -10.77 -4.85 13.62
N THR A 751 -10.33 -3.81 14.33
CA THR A 751 -11.02 -2.51 14.36
C THR A 751 -11.01 -1.82 12.98
N THR A 752 -12.17 -1.38 12.49
CA THR A 752 -12.35 -0.84 11.15
C THR A 752 -12.50 0.70 11.10
N ALA A 753 -11.44 1.37 10.65
CA ALA A 753 -11.52 2.58 9.82
C ALA A 753 -12.30 3.82 10.36
N SER A 754 -12.31 4.06 11.68
CA SER A 754 -12.65 5.38 12.25
C SER A 754 -11.41 6.27 12.48
N THR A 755 -10.24 5.66 12.73
CA THR A 755 -8.93 6.32 12.88
C THR A 755 -7.86 5.59 12.06
N SER A 756 -6.77 6.28 11.73
CA SER A 756 -5.85 5.90 10.65
C SER A 756 -4.63 5.08 11.06
N THR A 757 -4.65 4.46 12.24
CA THR A 757 -3.52 3.76 12.87
C THR A 757 -3.94 2.38 13.35
N LEU A 758 -4.42 1.56 12.41
CA LEU A 758 -4.90 0.19 12.63
C LEU A 758 -4.39 -0.72 11.50
N ASP A 759 -3.82 -1.88 11.85
CA ASP A 759 -3.15 -2.78 10.90
C ASP A 759 -3.62 -4.23 11.04
N ARG A 760 -4.30 -4.75 10.01
CA ARG A 760 -4.72 -6.16 9.91
C ARG A 760 -3.52 -7.14 9.86
N LEU A 761 -2.31 -6.66 9.55
CA LEU A 761 -1.07 -7.43 9.52
C LEU A 761 -0.21 -7.25 10.78
N TRP A 762 -0.77 -6.66 11.85
CA TRP A 762 -0.11 -6.55 13.15
C TRP A 762 0.20 -7.93 13.73
N ARG A 763 1.38 -8.07 14.35
CA ARG A 763 1.91 -9.36 14.82
C ARG A 763 2.02 -9.43 16.35
N LYS A 764 2.57 -8.37 16.93
CA LYS A 764 3.09 -8.30 18.30
C LYS A 764 1.99 -8.07 19.33
N SER A 765 2.33 -8.05 20.63
CA SER A 765 1.45 -7.52 21.69
C SER A 765 1.18 -6.02 21.49
N ARG A 766 0.62 -5.34 22.50
CA ARG A 766 0.31 -3.90 22.48
C ARG A 766 1.02 -3.09 23.57
N SER A 767 2.00 -3.71 24.25
CA SER A 767 2.89 -3.07 25.21
C SER A 767 3.57 -1.82 24.66
N SER A 768 3.79 -0.83 25.53
CA SER A 768 4.49 0.40 25.18
C SER A 768 5.98 0.26 25.49
N HIS A 769 6.84 0.57 24.52
CA HIS A 769 8.29 0.59 24.71
C HIS A 769 8.85 1.94 24.25
N ASN A 770 10.04 2.29 24.74
CA ASN A 770 10.74 3.57 24.49
C ASN A 770 9.77 4.78 24.52
N ASN A 771 9.11 4.97 25.66
CA ASN A 771 8.13 6.03 25.94
C ASN A 771 6.97 6.13 24.91
N GLY A 772 6.57 5.02 24.29
CA GLY A 772 5.48 4.96 23.32
C GLY A 772 5.89 5.23 21.86
N THR A 773 7.19 5.33 21.57
CA THR A 773 7.70 5.45 20.19
C THR A 773 7.63 4.13 19.40
N CYS A 774 7.39 3.01 20.08
CA CYS A 774 7.25 1.68 19.51
C CYS A 774 6.33 0.81 20.38
N PHE A 775 5.57 -0.07 19.72
CA PHE A 775 4.57 -0.91 20.39
C PHE A 775 4.79 -2.40 20.13
N GLY A 776 4.57 -3.18 21.18
CA GLY A 776 4.49 -4.64 21.19
C GLY A 776 5.83 -5.37 21.14
N THR A 777 5.83 -6.51 21.78
CA THR A 777 6.84 -7.58 21.70
C THR A 777 6.31 -8.73 20.84
N ASP A 778 7.19 -9.40 20.11
CA ASP A 778 6.88 -10.70 19.53
C ASP A 778 6.83 -11.72 20.68
N LEU A 779 5.62 -12.07 21.12
CA LEU A 779 5.40 -12.98 22.23
C LEU A 779 6.12 -14.33 22.02
N ASN A 780 6.27 -14.78 20.77
CA ASN A 780 7.02 -15.99 20.41
C ASN A 780 8.53 -15.74 20.21
N ARG A 781 9.05 -14.66 20.82
CA ARG A 781 10.47 -14.36 21.09
C ARG A 781 10.74 -13.99 22.56
N ASN A 782 9.69 -13.95 23.40
CA ASN A 782 9.74 -13.44 24.76
C ASN A 782 9.90 -14.53 25.83
N PHE A 783 9.73 -15.82 25.50
CA PHE A 783 9.89 -16.90 26.48
C PHE A 783 11.35 -17.07 26.92
N ASN A 784 11.55 -17.56 28.15
CA ASN A 784 12.87 -17.71 28.75
C ASN A 784 13.63 -18.94 28.20
N VAL A 785 13.99 -18.91 26.91
CA VAL A 785 14.75 -19.98 26.23
C VAL A 785 15.74 -19.38 25.24
N SER A 786 17.04 -19.47 25.56
CA SER A 786 18.11 -18.82 24.78
C SER A 786 17.80 -17.35 24.46
N TRP A 787 17.13 -16.64 25.37
CA TRP A 787 16.34 -15.44 25.04
C TRP A 787 17.13 -14.38 24.26
N CYS A 788 16.51 -13.91 23.17
CA CYS A 788 17.04 -12.88 22.29
C CYS A 788 18.44 -13.14 21.68
N SER A 789 18.84 -14.40 21.52
CA SER A 789 20.17 -14.78 20.97
C SER A 789 20.24 -14.86 19.45
N ILE A 790 19.15 -15.29 18.78
CA ILE A 790 19.11 -15.53 17.33
C ILE A 790 17.70 -15.41 16.77
N GLY A 791 17.54 -14.86 15.56
CA GLY A 791 16.23 -14.71 14.89
C GLY A 791 15.22 -13.84 15.63
N ALA A 792 15.73 -12.97 16.50
CA ALA A 792 15.02 -12.05 17.38
C ALA A 792 15.78 -10.71 17.39
N SER A 793 15.11 -9.62 17.75
CA SER A 793 15.72 -8.28 17.80
C SER A 793 15.57 -7.64 19.17
N LYS A 794 16.54 -6.78 19.53
CA LYS A 794 16.46 -5.87 20.68
C LYS A 794 15.91 -4.49 20.31
N ASN A 795 15.62 -4.24 19.03
CA ASN A 795 14.94 -3.02 18.59
C ASN A 795 13.42 -3.21 18.71
N CYS A 796 12.76 -2.38 19.52
CA CYS A 796 11.31 -2.43 19.73
C CYS A 796 10.48 -2.12 18.46
N GLN A 797 11.07 -1.56 17.41
CA GLN A 797 10.40 -1.32 16.12
C GLN A 797 10.34 -2.59 15.25
N ASP A 798 11.18 -3.60 15.51
CA ASP A 798 11.17 -4.85 14.74
C ASP A 798 9.93 -5.70 15.01
N LEU A 799 9.49 -6.43 13.97
CA LEU A 799 8.43 -7.44 14.05
C LEU A 799 8.83 -8.68 14.89
N THR A 800 10.11 -8.82 15.22
CA THR A 800 10.68 -9.92 16.04
C THR A 800 11.31 -9.42 17.34
N PHE A 801 10.90 -8.23 17.83
CA PHE A 801 11.35 -7.70 19.10
C PHE A 801 11.12 -8.71 20.24
N CYS A 802 12.14 -8.98 21.04
CA CYS A 802 12.12 -10.02 22.08
C CYS A 802 11.58 -9.57 23.45
N GLY A 803 11.25 -8.28 23.60
CA GLY A 803 10.90 -7.66 24.89
C GLY A 803 12.11 -7.00 25.54
N THR A 804 11.90 -6.41 26.72
CA THR A 804 12.97 -5.79 27.52
C THR A 804 13.79 -6.84 28.29
N GLU A 805 13.14 -7.94 28.68
CA GLU A 805 13.68 -9.07 29.42
C GLU A 805 12.88 -10.34 29.06
N PRO A 806 13.39 -11.56 29.31
CA PRO A 806 12.59 -12.77 29.15
C PRO A 806 11.35 -12.71 30.05
N VAL A 807 10.18 -12.98 29.48
CA VAL A 807 8.87 -12.97 30.17
C VAL A 807 8.47 -11.55 30.64
N SER A 808 8.95 -10.51 29.94
CA SER A 808 8.53 -9.11 30.16
C SER A 808 7.04 -8.86 29.93
N GLU A 809 6.42 -9.61 29.02
CA GLU A 809 5.05 -9.36 28.58
C GLU A 809 4.05 -10.05 29.51
N PRO A 810 2.98 -9.37 29.96
CA PRO A 810 2.04 -9.93 30.92
C PRO A 810 1.30 -11.16 30.37
N GLU A 811 1.09 -11.25 29.05
CA GLU A 811 0.50 -12.42 28.38
C GLU A 811 1.45 -13.63 28.42
N THR A 812 2.73 -13.43 28.11
CA THR A 812 3.78 -14.47 28.25
C THR A 812 3.88 -14.92 29.71
N LYS A 813 3.82 -13.98 30.65
CA LYS A 813 3.94 -14.22 32.09
C LYS A 813 2.78 -15.01 32.66
N ALA A 814 1.56 -14.72 32.23
CA ALA A 814 0.36 -15.46 32.64
C ALA A 814 0.40 -16.92 32.15
N VAL A 815 0.75 -17.13 30.87
CA VAL A 815 0.87 -18.47 30.28
C VAL A 815 2.01 -19.28 30.90
N SER A 816 3.21 -18.69 31.02
CA SER A 816 4.38 -19.38 31.58
C SER A 816 4.17 -19.79 33.04
N SER A 817 3.70 -18.87 33.89
CA SER A 817 3.43 -19.14 35.31
C SER A 817 2.41 -20.27 35.50
N PHE A 818 1.34 -20.28 34.70
CA PHE A 818 0.33 -21.34 34.76
C PHE A 818 0.89 -22.71 34.36
N ILE A 819 1.60 -22.77 33.23
CA ILE A 819 2.16 -24.02 32.72
C ILE A 819 3.24 -24.56 33.66
N GLU A 820 4.14 -23.72 34.18
CA GLU A 820 5.16 -24.13 35.15
C GLU A 820 4.53 -24.69 36.43
N SER A 821 3.41 -24.11 36.90
CA SER A 821 2.65 -24.65 38.05
C SER A 821 2.02 -26.02 37.82
N LYS A 822 1.97 -26.51 36.58
CA LYS A 822 1.35 -27.79 36.17
C LYS A 822 2.23 -28.66 35.28
N LYS A 823 3.52 -28.33 35.13
CA LYS A 823 4.42 -28.96 34.13
C LYS A 823 4.58 -30.47 34.31
N GLU A 824 4.49 -30.97 35.54
CA GLU A 824 4.55 -32.41 35.84
C GLU A 824 3.35 -33.19 35.25
N ASP A 825 2.22 -32.51 35.02
CA ASP A 825 1.02 -33.08 34.42
C ASP A 825 0.84 -32.72 32.94
N ILE A 826 1.39 -31.59 32.47
CA ILE A 826 1.32 -31.20 31.05
C ILE A 826 2.33 -32.04 30.24
N VAL A 827 1.82 -32.97 29.43
CA VAL A 827 2.65 -33.90 28.64
C VAL A 827 2.80 -33.49 27.17
N CYS A 828 1.96 -32.55 26.70
CA CYS A 828 1.95 -32.06 25.32
C CYS A 828 1.64 -30.56 25.29
N PHE A 829 2.37 -29.83 24.46
CA PHE A 829 2.25 -28.39 24.26
C PHE A 829 2.08 -28.09 22.77
N LEU A 830 0.95 -27.50 22.39
CA LEU A 830 0.59 -27.20 21.01
C LEU A 830 0.35 -25.70 20.84
N THR A 831 1.24 -25.00 20.14
CA THR A 831 1.04 -23.58 19.78
C THR A 831 0.69 -23.47 18.30
N ILE A 832 -0.42 -22.79 17.99
CA ILE A 832 -1.02 -22.77 16.64
C ILE A 832 -0.87 -21.38 16.00
N HIS A 833 -0.40 -21.39 14.76
CA HIS A 833 0.09 -20.24 14.00
C HIS A 833 -0.37 -20.28 12.53
N SER A 834 -0.05 -19.24 11.77
CA SER A 834 0.04 -19.35 10.31
C SER A 834 1.11 -18.42 9.74
N PHE A 835 1.65 -18.62 8.54
CA PHE A 835 1.31 -19.64 7.56
C PHE A 835 2.59 -20.32 7.03
N GLY A 836 2.44 -21.51 6.47
CA GLY A 836 3.54 -22.19 5.78
C GLY A 836 3.34 -23.68 5.55
N GLN A 837 2.29 -24.27 6.14
CA GLN A 837 2.04 -25.72 6.13
C GLN A 837 3.22 -26.49 6.73
N LEU A 838 3.56 -26.19 7.99
CA LEU A 838 4.68 -26.81 8.72
C LEU A 838 4.22 -27.35 10.08
N ILE A 839 4.82 -28.45 10.53
CA ILE A 839 4.76 -28.92 11.92
C ILE A 839 6.19 -28.82 12.46
N LEU A 840 6.47 -27.75 13.20
CA LEU A 840 7.80 -27.48 13.75
C LEU A 840 7.96 -28.13 15.12
N MET A 841 9.10 -28.75 15.33
CA MET A 841 9.54 -29.30 16.63
C MET A 841 10.78 -28.55 17.15
N PRO A 842 11.18 -28.70 18.42
CA PRO A 842 12.41 -28.09 18.92
C PRO A 842 13.69 -28.67 18.28
N TYR A 843 14.78 -27.90 18.19
CA TYR A 843 14.92 -26.51 18.63
C TYR A 843 14.89 -25.52 17.45
N GLY A 844 14.45 -24.29 17.72
CA GLY A 844 14.65 -23.15 16.83
C GLY A 844 15.98 -22.45 17.05
N TYR A 845 16.48 -22.39 18.28
CA TYR A 845 17.67 -21.60 18.64
C TYR A 845 19.01 -22.31 18.39
N THR A 846 18.99 -23.64 18.17
CA THR A 846 20.20 -24.45 17.97
C THR A 846 19.97 -25.59 17.00
N LYS A 847 21.03 -26.00 16.27
CA LYS A 847 21.02 -27.20 15.43
C LYS A 847 21.14 -28.49 16.25
N ASN A 848 21.51 -28.41 17.52
CA ASN A 848 21.48 -29.55 18.44
C ASN A 848 20.05 -30.11 18.50
N LYS A 849 19.93 -31.43 18.62
CA LYS A 849 18.64 -32.11 18.64
C LYS A 849 18.29 -32.50 20.08
N PRO A 850 17.02 -32.35 20.53
CA PRO A 850 16.62 -32.77 21.87
C PRO A 850 16.77 -34.29 22.04
N SER A 851 16.87 -34.74 23.30
CA SER A 851 17.07 -36.16 23.64
C SER A 851 16.00 -37.09 23.04
N ASN A 852 14.77 -36.62 22.93
CA ASN A 852 13.65 -37.34 22.32
C ASN A 852 13.38 -36.99 20.84
N TYR A 853 14.34 -36.38 20.12
CA TYR A 853 14.19 -35.95 18.71
C TYR A 853 13.59 -37.04 17.80
N LYS A 854 14.03 -38.31 17.95
CA LYS A 854 13.54 -39.44 17.15
C LYS A 854 12.04 -39.72 17.34
N GLU A 855 11.53 -39.52 18.55
CA GLU A 855 10.12 -39.67 18.88
C GLU A 855 9.33 -38.48 18.32
N LEU A 856 9.80 -37.25 18.55
CA LEU A 856 9.17 -36.02 18.07
C LEU A 856 9.00 -35.99 16.54
N ILE A 857 10.03 -36.35 15.78
CA ILE A 857 9.97 -36.37 14.30
C ILE A 857 9.04 -37.48 13.79
N GLN A 858 9.01 -38.64 14.46
CA GLN A 858 8.12 -39.75 14.09
C GLN A 858 6.65 -39.40 14.32
N VAL A 859 6.30 -38.85 15.48
CA VAL A 859 4.94 -38.44 15.84
C VAL A 859 4.49 -37.25 14.99
N GLY A 860 5.38 -36.27 14.75
CA GLY A 860 5.09 -35.17 13.82
C GLY A 860 4.83 -35.65 12.38
N GLN A 861 5.59 -36.64 11.88
CA GLN A 861 5.36 -37.20 10.55
C GLN A 861 4.07 -38.01 10.45
N LYS A 862 3.67 -38.73 11.52
CA LYS A 862 2.33 -39.34 11.60
C LYS A 862 1.23 -38.28 11.51
N ALA A 863 1.37 -37.18 12.26
CA ALA A 863 0.41 -36.07 12.26
C ALA A 863 0.30 -35.42 10.87
N ALA A 864 1.42 -35.16 10.18
CA ALA A 864 1.42 -34.63 8.81
C ALA A 864 0.77 -35.61 7.80
N ASN A 865 0.93 -36.91 7.99
CA ASN A 865 0.28 -37.93 7.15
C ASN A 865 -1.24 -37.99 7.42
N ALA A 866 -1.67 -37.92 8.69
CA ALA A 866 -3.08 -37.88 9.08
C ALA A 866 -3.79 -36.60 8.58
N LEU A 867 -3.10 -35.46 8.61
CA LEU A 867 -3.52 -34.20 8.00
C LEU A 867 -3.73 -34.36 6.49
N LYS A 868 -2.69 -34.84 5.79
CA LYS A 868 -2.72 -35.06 4.34
C LYS A 868 -3.83 -36.01 3.90
N ALA A 869 -4.18 -37.01 4.71
CA ALA A 869 -5.26 -37.95 4.42
C ALA A 869 -6.66 -37.31 4.38
N LYS A 870 -6.87 -36.10 4.94
CA LYS A 870 -8.16 -35.39 4.90
C LYS A 870 -8.42 -34.69 3.56
N HIS A 871 -7.47 -33.88 3.08
CA HIS A 871 -7.68 -33.02 1.90
C HIS A 871 -6.48 -32.97 0.92
N GLY A 872 -5.48 -33.85 1.08
CA GLY A 872 -4.29 -33.90 0.22
C GLY A 872 -3.21 -32.87 0.53
N THR A 873 -3.44 -31.96 1.49
CA THR A 873 -2.51 -30.89 1.85
C THR A 873 -1.20 -31.45 2.40
N ASN A 874 -0.08 -31.02 1.83
CA ASN A 874 1.25 -31.45 2.28
C ASN A 874 1.76 -30.48 3.35
N TYR A 875 2.13 -31.00 4.52
CA TYR A 875 2.86 -30.27 5.56
C TYR A 875 4.28 -30.84 5.69
N ARG A 876 5.28 -29.98 5.95
CA ARG A 876 6.67 -30.41 6.25
C ARG A 876 6.87 -30.52 7.76
N VAL A 877 7.71 -31.46 8.20
CA VAL A 877 8.03 -31.70 9.61
C VAL A 877 9.54 -31.57 9.82
N GLY A 878 9.96 -30.96 10.92
CA GLY A 878 11.38 -30.75 11.25
C GLY A 878 11.59 -29.66 12.30
N SER A 879 12.83 -29.43 12.73
CA SER A 879 13.10 -28.33 13.65
C SER A 879 13.16 -26.98 12.91
N SER A 880 12.79 -25.87 13.57
CA SER A 880 12.67 -24.56 12.87
C SER A 880 13.97 -24.17 12.15
N VAL A 881 15.13 -24.45 12.75
CA VAL A 881 16.45 -24.19 12.14
C VAL A 881 16.77 -25.06 10.91
N ASP A 882 16.14 -26.23 10.76
CA ASP A 882 16.34 -27.13 9.61
C ASP A 882 15.43 -26.76 8.42
N ILE A 883 14.17 -26.40 8.70
CA ILE A 883 13.11 -26.31 7.67
C ILE A 883 12.48 -24.94 7.47
N LEU A 884 12.76 -23.97 8.34
CA LEU A 884 12.18 -22.63 8.33
C LEU A 884 13.27 -21.54 8.48
N TYR A 885 13.59 -21.12 9.71
CA TYR A 885 14.74 -20.28 10.07
C TYR A 885 15.05 -20.41 11.57
N ALA A 886 16.22 -19.96 12.01
CA ALA A 886 16.63 -20.04 13.42
C ALA A 886 15.91 -19.00 14.30
N THR A 887 15.49 -19.38 15.51
CA THR A 887 14.66 -18.55 16.42
C THR A 887 14.92 -18.84 17.89
N SER A 888 15.23 -17.80 18.67
CA SER A 888 15.28 -17.82 20.15
C SER A 888 13.95 -17.38 20.79
N GLY A 889 13.77 -17.70 22.07
CA GLY A 889 12.63 -17.23 22.87
C GLY A 889 11.25 -17.77 22.46
N SER A 890 11.19 -18.90 21.76
CA SER A 890 9.92 -19.47 21.29
C SER A 890 9.22 -20.30 22.37
N SER A 891 7.89 -20.23 22.42
CA SER A 891 7.07 -20.93 23.42
C SER A 891 7.27 -22.45 23.38
N ARG A 892 7.32 -23.03 22.17
CA ARG A 892 7.56 -24.45 21.92
C ARG A 892 8.93 -24.94 22.41
N ASP A 893 9.99 -24.15 22.22
CA ASP A 893 11.33 -24.55 22.67
C ASP A 893 11.42 -24.48 24.21
N TRP A 894 10.87 -23.42 24.81
CA TRP A 894 10.79 -23.24 26.26
C TRP A 894 9.97 -24.36 26.91
N ALA A 895 8.83 -24.73 26.33
CA ALA A 895 7.98 -25.81 26.83
C ALA A 895 8.74 -27.15 26.94
N LEU A 896 9.60 -27.47 25.96
CA LEU A 896 10.44 -28.67 26.04
C LEU A 896 11.55 -28.52 27.09
N ASP A 897 12.21 -27.36 27.17
CA ASP A 897 13.29 -27.12 28.13
C ASP A 897 12.83 -27.07 29.60
N ILE A 898 11.56 -26.74 29.89
CA ILE A 898 10.97 -26.91 31.24
C ILE A 898 10.50 -28.34 31.54
N GLY A 899 10.48 -29.23 30.54
CA GLY A 899 10.23 -30.68 30.69
C GLY A 899 9.06 -31.28 29.91
N ILE A 900 8.29 -30.51 29.12
CA ILE A 900 7.11 -31.02 28.40
C ILE A 900 7.56 -31.77 27.15
N PRO A 901 7.40 -33.10 27.05
CA PRO A 901 8.11 -33.89 26.05
C PRO A 901 7.56 -33.76 24.62
N PHE A 902 6.28 -33.46 24.44
CA PHE A 902 5.63 -33.32 23.12
C PHE A 902 5.28 -31.86 22.81
N SER A 903 6.29 -31.07 22.48
CA SER A 903 6.12 -29.64 22.13
C SER A 903 6.14 -29.43 20.62
N TYR A 904 5.08 -28.86 20.05
CA TYR A 904 4.95 -28.58 18.61
C TYR A 904 4.40 -27.19 18.30
N THR A 905 4.84 -26.63 17.18
CA THR A 905 4.26 -25.44 16.53
C THR A 905 3.59 -25.85 15.22
N PHE A 906 2.31 -25.51 15.03
CA PHE A 906 1.61 -25.73 13.75
C PHE A 906 1.54 -24.43 12.97
N GLU A 907 2.24 -24.35 11.84
CA GLU A 907 2.09 -23.28 10.84
C GLU A 907 1.03 -23.71 9.83
N LEU A 908 -0.20 -23.21 9.98
CA LEU A 908 -1.36 -23.63 9.19
C LEU A 908 -1.32 -23.14 7.73
N ARG A 909 -2.43 -23.34 7.00
CA ARG A 909 -2.59 -22.90 5.61
C ARG A 909 -2.44 -21.38 5.46
N ASP A 910 -2.05 -20.89 4.28
CA ASP A 910 -1.62 -21.64 3.08
C ASP A 910 -0.09 -21.61 2.90
N SER A 911 0.40 -21.76 1.67
CA SER A 911 1.82 -21.63 1.32
C SER A 911 2.20 -20.25 0.75
N GLY A 912 1.38 -19.22 0.97
CA GLY A 912 1.64 -17.83 0.60
C GLY A 912 0.81 -17.27 -0.55
N ARG A 913 -0.26 -17.95 -0.98
CA ARG A 913 -1.21 -17.43 -1.99
C ARG A 913 -2.20 -16.44 -1.38
N TYR A 914 -2.62 -16.69 -0.14
CA TYR A 914 -3.44 -15.82 0.68
C TYR A 914 -2.75 -15.42 1.99
N GLY A 915 -1.86 -16.28 2.52
CA GLY A 915 -1.10 -16.04 3.74
C GLY A 915 -2.00 -15.73 4.94
N PHE A 916 -1.70 -14.64 5.66
CA PHE A 916 -2.47 -14.19 6.83
C PHE A 916 -3.93 -13.77 6.52
N VAL A 917 -4.31 -13.64 5.25
CA VAL A 917 -5.67 -13.25 4.80
C VAL A 917 -6.34 -14.43 4.07
N LEU A 918 -6.21 -15.63 4.66
CA LEU A 918 -6.83 -16.87 4.18
C LEU A 918 -8.37 -16.71 4.12
N PRO A 919 -9.05 -16.98 2.98
CA PRO A 919 -10.50 -16.80 2.86
C PRO A 919 -11.32 -17.70 3.79
N GLU A 920 -12.50 -17.22 4.24
CA GLU A 920 -13.41 -17.96 5.14
C GLU A 920 -13.76 -19.36 4.61
N ALA A 921 -13.93 -19.50 3.29
CA ALA A 921 -14.18 -20.77 2.62
C ALA A 921 -13.05 -21.83 2.77
N GLN A 922 -11.88 -21.48 3.30
CA GLN A 922 -10.82 -22.43 3.66
C GLN A 922 -10.73 -22.73 5.17
N ILE A 923 -11.49 -22.05 6.04
CA ILE A 923 -11.45 -22.28 7.50
C ILE A 923 -11.79 -23.74 7.80
N GLN A 924 -12.97 -24.21 7.37
CA GLN A 924 -13.44 -25.58 7.61
C GLN A 924 -12.39 -26.63 7.19
N ALA A 925 -11.90 -26.59 5.95
CA ALA A 925 -10.93 -27.56 5.45
C ALA A 925 -9.59 -27.49 6.21
N THR A 926 -9.14 -26.29 6.61
CA THR A 926 -7.93 -26.14 7.43
C THR A 926 -8.13 -26.73 8.84
N CYS A 927 -9.33 -26.57 9.42
CA CYS A 927 -9.62 -27.07 10.75
C CYS A 927 -9.84 -28.59 10.77
N GLU A 928 -10.50 -29.17 9.76
CA GLU A 928 -10.69 -30.62 9.63
C GLU A 928 -9.37 -31.40 9.48
N GLU A 929 -8.45 -30.90 8.65
CA GLU A 929 -7.12 -31.52 8.49
C GLU A 929 -6.25 -31.35 9.73
N THR A 930 -6.26 -30.16 10.36
CA THR A 930 -5.48 -29.90 11.57
C THR A 930 -6.01 -30.70 12.76
N THR A 931 -7.33 -30.88 12.88
CA THR A 931 -7.93 -31.74 13.92
C THR A 931 -7.49 -33.19 13.75
N ALA A 932 -7.40 -33.70 12.52
CA ALA A 932 -6.87 -35.05 12.26
C ALA A 932 -5.38 -35.18 12.66
N ALA A 933 -4.58 -34.13 12.41
CA ALA A 933 -3.18 -34.07 12.82
C ALA A 933 -3.02 -34.08 14.35
N VAL A 934 -3.72 -33.19 15.05
CA VAL A 934 -3.69 -33.08 16.51
C VAL A 934 -4.17 -34.36 17.17
N LEU A 935 -5.28 -34.96 16.72
CA LEU A 935 -5.75 -36.24 17.25
C LEU A 935 -4.72 -37.37 17.02
N SER A 936 -3.89 -37.33 15.97
CA SER A 936 -2.79 -38.30 15.79
C SER A 936 -1.70 -38.14 16.85
N ILE A 937 -1.30 -36.89 17.18
CA ILE A 937 -0.35 -36.63 18.27
C ILE A 937 -0.93 -37.11 19.60
N LEU A 938 -2.22 -36.86 19.84
CA LEU A 938 -2.90 -37.24 21.07
C LEU A 938 -3.02 -38.76 21.27
N ASP A 939 -3.16 -39.54 20.19
CA ASP A 939 -3.04 -41.00 20.29
C ASP A 939 -1.61 -41.41 20.66
N ASP A 940 -0.57 -40.90 19.99
CA ASP A 940 0.83 -41.22 20.33
C ASP A 940 1.19 -40.85 21.79
N VAL A 941 0.70 -39.71 22.29
CA VAL A 941 0.76 -39.32 23.70
C VAL A 941 0.04 -40.36 24.58
N TYR A 942 -1.20 -40.72 24.24
CA TYR A 942 -1.99 -41.68 25.01
C TYR A 942 -1.31 -43.04 25.10
N GLU A 943 -0.84 -43.59 23.98
CA GLU A 943 -0.15 -44.89 23.93
C GLU A 943 1.12 -44.89 24.81
N LYS A 944 1.90 -43.79 24.77
CA LYS A 944 3.12 -43.65 25.60
C LYS A 944 2.85 -43.74 27.10
N TYR A 945 1.78 -43.12 27.59
CA TYR A 945 1.51 -43.06 29.03
C TYR A 945 0.58 -44.18 29.55
N TRP A 946 -0.35 -44.69 28.73
CA TRP A 946 -1.34 -45.70 29.15
C TRP A 946 -1.12 -47.12 28.61
N TYR A 947 -0.42 -47.33 27.48
CA TYR A 947 -0.12 -48.67 26.96
C TYR A 947 1.25 -49.22 27.37
N SER A 948 2.25 -48.36 27.58
CA SER A 948 3.56 -48.79 28.13
C SER A 948 3.43 -49.46 29.50
N ASN A 949 2.54 -48.93 30.36
CA ASN A 949 2.30 -49.40 31.72
C ASN A 949 1.53 -50.73 31.83
N SER A 950 0.87 -51.20 30.76
CA SER A 950 0.21 -52.52 30.77
C SER A 950 1.21 -53.64 30.42
N ALA A 951 2.13 -53.41 29.48
CA ALA A 951 3.18 -54.37 29.14
C ALA A 951 4.11 -54.68 30.34
N GLY A 952 4.52 -53.65 31.10
CA GLY A 952 5.40 -53.81 32.27
C GLY A 952 4.79 -54.61 33.43
N LYS A 953 3.46 -54.72 33.52
CA LYS A 953 2.77 -55.50 34.57
C LYS A 953 2.56 -56.98 34.23
N VAL A 954 2.68 -57.37 32.95
CA VAL A 954 2.50 -58.76 32.52
C VAL A 954 3.82 -59.54 32.53
N THR A 955 4.96 -58.88 32.27
CA THR A 955 6.26 -59.55 32.21
C THR A 955 6.79 -59.95 33.59
N SER A 956 6.76 -59.05 34.58
CA SER A 956 7.43 -59.26 35.87
C SER A 956 6.87 -60.46 36.66
N THR A 957 5.55 -60.56 36.85
CA THR A 957 4.92 -61.69 37.54
C THR A 957 5.06 -63.00 36.77
N THR A 958 4.96 -62.98 35.44
CA THR A 958 5.03 -64.21 34.62
C THR A 958 6.46 -64.76 34.53
N LEU A 959 7.49 -63.90 34.53
CA LEU A 959 8.89 -64.32 34.63
C LEU A 959 9.22 -64.85 36.03
N VAL A 960 8.72 -64.23 37.11
CA VAL A 960 8.94 -64.73 38.47
C VAL A 960 8.27 -66.08 38.69
N LEU A 961 7.04 -66.30 38.22
CA LEU A 961 6.39 -67.62 38.31
C LEU A 961 7.07 -68.67 37.42
N SER A 962 7.54 -68.33 36.22
CA SER A 962 8.20 -69.32 35.36
C SER A 962 9.58 -69.73 35.88
N LEU A 963 10.38 -68.81 36.42
CA LEU A 963 11.61 -69.17 37.14
C LEU A 963 11.32 -70.04 38.37
N LEU A 964 10.33 -69.68 39.19
CA LEU A 964 9.98 -70.46 40.40
C LEU A 964 9.43 -71.86 40.07
N MET A 965 8.79 -72.06 38.92
CA MET A 965 8.41 -73.38 38.43
C MET A 965 9.62 -74.18 37.91
N SER A 966 10.55 -73.55 37.17
CA SER A 966 11.76 -74.22 36.67
C SER A 966 12.74 -74.65 37.77
N PHE A 967 12.77 -73.95 38.90
CA PHE A 967 13.56 -74.37 40.08
C PHE A 967 12.92 -75.49 40.91
N ARG A 968 11.75 -76.00 40.52
CA ARG A 968 11.05 -77.11 41.21
C ARG A 968 11.11 -78.47 40.50
N SER A 969 11.87 -78.57 39.41
CA SER A 969 12.08 -79.82 38.64
C SER A 969 13.54 -80.29 38.63
N LEU A 970 14.37 -79.77 39.55
CA LEU A 970 15.83 -79.97 39.56
C LEU A 970 16.44 -80.02 40.98
N PHE A 971 15.68 -80.55 41.95
CA PHE A 971 16.14 -81.07 43.24
C PHE A 971 15.15 -82.13 43.74
#